data_AF-A0A3D0YTZ5-F1
#
_entry.id   AF-A0A3D0YTZ5-F1
#
_cell.length_a   1.000
_cell.length_b   1.000
_cell.length_c   1.000
_cell.angle_alpha   90.00
_cell.angle_beta   90.00
_cell.angle_gamma   90.00
#
_symmetry.space_group_name_H-M   'P 1'
#
loop_
_entity.id
_entity.type
_entity.pdbx_description
1 polymer ?
#
loop_
_entity_poly.entity_id
_entity_poly.type
_entity_poly.pdbx_seq_one_letter_code
_entity_poly.pdbx_strand_id
1 'polypeptide(L)'
;MKQFAEPSQAKHDTKSEQDKSIVDYMSQQESYSVRDFHEALDVYSRLPRDHEFSKYKETVTKIVGLAMVDVCQQSSLESVFDLYAGLPKELLHEEYLLNGLVALIDDAQPKVRSREERTEKFKTVLHRRQELLALIVNYPNSEFNNFYPRFSFDDRVVIFKSLERSGVDDRALAEFTFKDMDKLQADYPEVADRLFDLYRSYNSPALFDCFAFFKPKFEALPVRVKVEIFLASFRQVQYFPIFNEVFQTINLDSQDDFESFCSGVLAIDNRSGSNYLVALMADDRYCEPKVQQKLLPYIQRGLLAGDAHVVTNYLQTIDKNRFFKQEDRQAMGKLHEQIWEPVCERVLEQLTPEDKFHIYLRLARISDQDGTKEGLGEIPKILSASKLHSYVQTIVDDANRNTFGSNYKSIRFELKPERNDQSRCTRELFEESPAHVLTKNQPQPPEIMYELLKNIIKRGDAQAMVADFELHQLPEDKWPEVKPILFDAYLKHNPAKLLNQYKEFKAEFFALDSGDQRRLLAFGLDQLISPIIEILRDLGSAKPDFVTGFYQWQHDTYSRSSAVFAAAIAVGEPLVGVFITDQFARNRFGLLIDLLENNSKLNLRPYFPPVWFEKLSLLLAKYHDAFTGAQSDKVSEYIRNVVRNNCALLTDIDSLAILADFIVEFGLVKTPILMEYYFNIKNVDRGELSQLPVEQFNEDLTDIQHLQRRFREIRAKVISGDIPSPDQMTKFDYDILAVETKFYTSRWKRDYKKIDQMHREFAADQQAGRLLSLPQGYDAETIAVDQIEKTEVDVSLCAGEYLLLRRDLLRAEQLNENLDVDRFKTEVASAIDEEVDNLRSQSVPVGARQIHDKKIDALISCRQKILAGDNLDSILKTLIALESKMNVKGEFPPTSPFIRAIIFSKTLVHHSGFARIPDEIVNNDTPNSLGLKYFKDLIHNLVKEHIVLPAETWENVDQSKKIKAVLRQMAEYPDGEINEKLFSELKVLEAKQARYEEKQKKLAAAEAYFDSGLAPTRAEAGRLAKILAIPAISEVLRRQGERLLLEKAQVGIIPDRGFAGELSGYYGEACYTGIDNMLRIWPNVIPAKMVIDNKETDVREIIGSVLFIETIAVNGVKVLVVRAVNPRDEYLNRLKASSVCEKIFNLAAEYGRNRGCGLVLVSTADGTISNRTDIIKYVQAQYPATEQTIVPLQSPLDFNSYQIQNACVAVRTIK
;
A
#
# COMPACT_ATOMS: atom_id res chain seq x y z
N MET A 1 -38.71 19.20 -43.08
CA MET A 1 -39.51 20.23 -42.37
C MET A 1 -40.48 20.99 -43.29
N LYS A 2 -40.05 21.70 -44.35
CA LYS A 2 -40.99 22.38 -45.28
C LYS A 2 -42.04 21.43 -45.90
N GLN A 3 -41.69 20.18 -46.18
CA GLN A 3 -42.63 19.15 -46.66
C GLN A 3 -43.70 18.72 -45.64
N PHE A 4 -43.49 18.98 -44.34
CA PHE A 4 -44.45 18.65 -43.27
C PHE A 4 -45.33 19.86 -42.88
N ALA A 5 -45.06 21.05 -43.43
CA ALA A 5 -45.74 22.30 -43.07
C ALA A 5 -46.90 22.68 -43.99
N GLU A 6 -47.19 21.89 -45.04
CA GLU A 6 -48.36 22.12 -45.89
C GLU A 6 -49.59 21.41 -45.31
N PRO A 7 -50.69 22.13 -45.00
CA PRO A 7 -51.87 21.53 -44.42
C PRO A 7 -52.65 20.76 -45.49
N SER A 8 -52.47 19.43 -45.52
CA SER A 8 -53.40 18.56 -46.24
C SER A 8 -54.76 18.59 -45.52
N GLN A 9 -55.82 18.91 -46.24
CA GLN A 9 -57.21 18.90 -45.75
C GLN A 9 -57.62 17.48 -45.31
N ALA A 10 -57.36 17.13 -44.05
CA ALA A 10 -57.90 15.93 -43.42
C ALA A 10 -58.10 16.17 -41.91
N LYS A 11 -59.15 15.50 -41.38
CA LYS A 11 -59.83 15.74 -40.10
C LYS A 11 -58.92 15.67 -38.86
N HIS A 12 -59.42 16.28 -37.79
CA HIS A 12 -58.84 16.64 -36.48
C HIS A 12 -57.87 15.69 -35.73
N ASP A 13 -57.52 14.51 -36.22
CA ASP A 13 -56.62 13.55 -35.51
C ASP A 13 -55.14 13.60 -35.96
N THR A 14 -54.79 14.34 -37.02
CA THR A 14 -53.43 14.31 -37.61
C THR A 14 -52.40 15.22 -36.93
N LYS A 15 -52.83 16.19 -36.11
CA LYS A 15 -51.92 17.20 -35.55
C LYS A 15 -51.01 16.64 -34.43
N SER A 16 -51.55 15.75 -33.60
CA SER A 16 -50.80 15.01 -32.58
C SER A 16 -49.77 14.07 -33.20
N GLU A 17 -50.13 13.35 -34.27
CA GLU A 17 -49.19 12.48 -34.99
C GLU A 17 -48.10 13.27 -35.72
N GLN A 18 -48.41 14.47 -36.25
CA GLN A 18 -47.42 15.38 -36.80
C GLN A 18 -46.42 15.85 -35.73
N ASP A 19 -46.90 16.30 -34.57
CA ASP A 19 -46.03 16.74 -33.48
C ASP A 19 -45.16 15.57 -32.96
N LYS A 20 -45.71 14.34 -32.90
CA LYS A 20 -44.94 13.12 -32.58
C LYS A 20 -43.85 12.82 -33.61
N SER A 21 -44.17 12.89 -34.90
CA SER A 21 -43.19 12.68 -35.97
C SER A 21 -42.09 13.74 -35.98
N ILE A 22 -42.38 14.97 -35.55
CA ILE A 22 -41.39 16.03 -35.39
C ILE A 22 -40.44 15.70 -34.23
N VAL A 23 -40.95 15.27 -33.08
CA VAL A 23 -40.12 14.85 -31.93
C VAL A 23 -39.22 13.67 -32.30
N ASP A 24 -39.75 12.65 -33.00
CA ASP A 24 -38.97 11.49 -33.43
C ASP A 24 -37.87 11.88 -34.43
N TYR A 25 -38.18 12.76 -35.40
CA TYR A 25 -37.19 13.28 -36.35
C TYR A 25 -36.09 14.09 -35.65
N MET A 26 -36.47 14.95 -34.70
CA MET A 26 -35.52 15.76 -33.94
C MET A 26 -34.61 14.88 -33.07
N SER A 27 -35.12 13.78 -32.51
CA SER A 27 -34.30 12.86 -31.68
C SER A 27 -33.16 12.16 -32.43
N GLN A 28 -33.19 12.18 -33.78
CA GLN A 28 -32.20 11.52 -34.64
C GLN A 28 -31.11 12.47 -35.18
N GLN A 29 -31.16 13.76 -34.86
CA GLN A 29 -30.18 14.73 -35.35
C GLN A 29 -28.94 14.79 -34.44
N GLU A 30 -27.75 14.94 -35.05
CA GLU A 30 -26.47 15.05 -34.34
C GLU A 30 -26.15 16.48 -33.86
N SER A 31 -26.89 17.50 -34.30
CA SER A 31 -26.73 18.92 -33.91
C SER A 31 -28.04 19.70 -34.05
N TYR A 32 -28.23 20.78 -33.27
CA TYR A 32 -29.46 21.57 -33.28
C TYR A 32 -29.20 23.08 -33.38
N SER A 33 -30.02 23.80 -34.16
CA SER A 33 -29.96 25.25 -34.31
C SER A 33 -30.86 26.00 -33.30
N VAL A 34 -30.66 27.32 -33.15
CA VAL A 34 -31.56 28.22 -32.38
C VAL A 34 -33.02 28.08 -32.83
N ARG A 35 -33.22 27.87 -34.14
CA ARG A 35 -34.55 27.66 -34.70
C ARG A 35 -35.14 26.34 -34.21
N ASP A 36 -34.35 25.27 -34.18
CA ASP A 36 -34.80 23.96 -33.70
C ASP A 36 -35.15 24.01 -32.20
N PHE A 37 -34.44 24.81 -31.41
CA PHE A 37 -34.80 25.09 -30.00
C PHE A 37 -36.18 25.74 -29.86
N HIS A 38 -36.45 26.82 -30.62
CA HIS A 38 -37.75 27.48 -30.57
C HIS A 38 -38.88 26.59 -31.10
N GLU A 39 -38.60 25.78 -32.12
CA GLU A 39 -39.55 24.83 -32.68
C GLU A 39 -39.86 23.69 -31.69
N ALA A 40 -38.86 23.19 -30.94
CA ALA A 40 -39.06 22.24 -29.85
C ALA A 40 -39.91 22.81 -28.70
N LEU A 41 -39.70 24.07 -28.31
CA LEU A 41 -40.52 24.72 -27.28
C LEU A 41 -41.96 24.98 -27.74
N ASP A 42 -42.16 25.37 -29.00
CA ASP A 42 -43.50 25.53 -29.59
C ASP A 42 -44.23 24.18 -29.62
N VAL A 43 -43.56 23.11 -30.03
CA VAL A 43 -44.08 21.73 -29.95
C VAL A 43 -44.42 21.35 -28.50
N TYR A 44 -43.52 21.59 -27.54
CA TYR A 44 -43.76 21.33 -26.12
C TYR A 44 -45.04 22.00 -25.60
N SER A 45 -45.23 23.28 -25.95
CA SER A 45 -46.37 24.09 -25.51
C SER A 45 -47.71 23.59 -26.03
N ARG A 46 -47.70 22.81 -27.13
CA ARG A 46 -48.89 22.27 -27.79
C ARG A 46 -49.19 20.81 -27.45
N LEU A 47 -48.26 20.09 -26.82
CA LEU A 47 -48.46 18.70 -26.45
C LEU A 47 -49.61 18.55 -25.42
N PRO A 48 -50.53 17.59 -25.62
CA PRO A 48 -51.59 17.30 -24.65
C PRO A 48 -50.98 16.87 -23.30
N ARG A 49 -51.45 17.46 -22.18
CA ARG A 49 -50.99 17.09 -20.83
C ARG A 49 -51.68 15.82 -20.32
N ASP A 50 -51.49 14.71 -21.02
CA ASP A 50 -52.03 13.39 -20.66
C ASP A 50 -50.93 12.42 -20.18
N HIS A 51 -51.24 11.12 -20.08
CA HIS A 51 -50.30 10.12 -19.56
C HIS A 51 -49.09 9.89 -20.47
N GLU A 52 -49.20 10.18 -21.78
CA GLU A 52 -48.08 10.10 -22.71
C GLU A 52 -47.17 11.35 -22.63
N PHE A 53 -47.67 12.47 -22.06
CA PHE A 53 -46.90 13.71 -21.87
C PHE A 53 -45.56 13.47 -21.17
N SER A 54 -45.48 12.54 -20.22
CA SER A 54 -44.22 12.24 -19.50
C SER A 54 -43.15 11.68 -20.44
N LYS A 55 -43.52 10.86 -21.43
CA LYS A 55 -42.59 10.24 -22.38
C LYS A 55 -42.05 11.27 -23.38
N TYR A 56 -42.91 12.19 -23.82
CA TYR A 56 -42.53 13.28 -24.71
C TYR A 56 -41.78 14.40 -23.97
N LYS A 57 -42.14 14.67 -22.72
CA LYS A 57 -41.47 15.65 -21.86
C LYS A 57 -40.00 15.30 -21.70
N GLU A 58 -39.64 14.04 -21.45
CA GLU A 58 -38.24 13.62 -21.33
C GLU A 58 -37.46 13.85 -22.64
N THR A 59 -38.06 13.47 -23.77
CA THR A 59 -37.44 13.62 -25.10
C THR A 59 -37.27 15.09 -25.48
N VAL A 60 -38.30 15.91 -25.26
CA VAL A 60 -38.23 17.35 -25.52
C VAL A 60 -37.27 18.05 -24.55
N THR A 61 -37.21 17.66 -23.28
CA THR A 61 -36.24 18.19 -22.31
C THR A 61 -34.82 17.87 -22.73
N LYS A 62 -34.58 16.66 -23.27
CA LYS A 62 -33.28 16.26 -23.82
C LYS A 62 -32.91 17.05 -25.07
N ILE A 63 -33.85 17.26 -25.99
CA ILE A 63 -33.65 18.07 -27.21
C ILE A 63 -33.39 19.54 -26.85
N VAL A 64 -34.17 20.11 -25.93
CA VAL A 64 -33.98 21.48 -25.42
C VAL A 64 -32.61 21.59 -24.75
N GLY A 65 -32.20 20.61 -23.94
CA GLY A 65 -30.87 20.58 -23.34
C GLY A 65 -29.72 20.53 -24.37
N LEU A 66 -29.81 19.65 -25.37
CA LEU A 66 -28.80 19.53 -26.43
C LEU A 66 -28.75 20.78 -27.33
N ALA A 67 -29.91 21.32 -27.71
CA ALA A 67 -30.01 22.54 -28.48
C ALA A 67 -29.50 23.75 -27.69
N MET A 68 -29.73 23.80 -26.37
CA MET A 68 -29.14 24.83 -25.53
C MET A 68 -27.62 24.77 -25.53
N VAL A 69 -27.01 23.58 -25.42
CA VAL A 69 -25.54 23.45 -25.49
C VAL A 69 -24.99 24.02 -26.81
N ASP A 70 -25.58 23.67 -27.96
CA ASP A 70 -25.17 24.17 -29.27
C ASP A 70 -25.39 25.69 -29.43
N VAL A 71 -26.57 26.19 -29.04
CA VAL A 71 -26.89 27.62 -29.09
C VAL A 71 -25.95 28.42 -28.20
N CYS A 72 -25.59 27.88 -27.04
CA CYS A 72 -24.71 28.49 -26.07
C CYS A 72 -23.24 28.51 -26.50
N GLN A 73 -22.77 27.51 -27.26
CA GLN A 73 -21.44 27.54 -27.86
C GLN A 73 -21.30 28.67 -28.90
N GLN A 74 -22.43 29.10 -29.49
CA GLN A 74 -22.49 30.06 -30.60
C GLN A 74 -22.97 31.48 -30.20
N SER A 75 -23.57 31.67 -29.02
CA SER A 75 -24.22 32.93 -28.61
C SER A 75 -23.51 33.67 -27.45
N SER A 76 -23.89 34.93 -27.17
CA SER A 76 -23.37 35.66 -26.00
C SER A 76 -24.03 35.20 -24.70
N LEU A 77 -23.36 35.41 -23.56
CA LEU A 77 -23.87 35.04 -22.24
C LEU A 77 -25.24 35.69 -21.94
N GLU A 78 -25.47 36.94 -22.37
CA GLU A 78 -26.77 37.60 -22.23
C GLU A 78 -27.88 36.87 -23.02
N SER A 79 -27.60 36.45 -24.26
CA SER A 79 -28.59 35.72 -25.07
C SER A 79 -28.96 34.38 -24.47
N VAL A 80 -28.03 33.73 -23.75
CA VAL A 80 -28.32 32.48 -23.03
C VAL A 80 -29.23 32.72 -21.83
N PHE A 81 -29.00 33.78 -21.07
CA PHE A 81 -29.88 34.14 -19.96
C PHE A 81 -31.28 34.56 -20.44
N ASP A 82 -31.37 35.27 -21.56
CA ASP A 82 -32.67 35.60 -22.18
C ASP A 82 -33.39 34.35 -22.70
N LEU A 83 -32.66 33.35 -23.21
CA LEU A 83 -33.20 32.03 -23.58
C LEU A 83 -33.77 31.30 -22.36
N TYR A 84 -33.03 31.25 -21.25
CA TYR A 84 -33.47 30.63 -20.00
C TYR A 84 -34.71 31.32 -19.42
N ALA A 85 -34.77 32.65 -19.51
CA ALA A 85 -35.92 33.43 -19.05
C ALA A 85 -37.20 33.15 -19.88
N GLY A 86 -37.05 32.66 -21.10
CA GLY A 86 -38.16 32.25 -21.97
C GLY A 86 -38.68 30.83 -21.74
N LEU A 87 -38.04 30.03 -20.89
CA LEU A 87 -38.46 28.65 -20.61
C LEU A 87 -39.76 28.61 -19.78
N PRO A 88 -40.72 27.73 -20.11
CA PRO A 88 -41.86 27.43 -19.25
C PRO A 88 -41.41 27.03 -17.84
N LYS A 89 -42.15 27.48 -16.81
CA LYS A 89 -41.80 27.22 -15.39
C LYS A 89 -41.63 25.73 -15.09
N GLU A 90 -42.38 24.86 -15.76
CA GLU A 90 -42.33 23.42 -15.57
C GLU A 90 -41.04 22.77 -16.08
N LEU A 91 -40.33 23.41 -17.03
CA LEU A 91 -39.03 22.97 -17.53
C LEU A 91 -37.88 23.55 -16.70
N LEU A 92 -38.08 24.66 -15.99
CA LEU A 92 -37.05 25.26 -15.14
C LEU A 92 -36.63 24.37 -13.96
N HIS A 93 -37.45 23.38 -13.59
CA HIS A 93 -37.18 22.44 -12.49
C HIS A 93 -36.48 21.16 -12.93
N GLU A 94 -36.27 20.96 -14.24
CA GLU A 94 -35.61 19.76 -14.77
C GLU A 94 -34.10 19.83 -14.56
N GLU A 95 -33.56 18.84 -13.84
CA GLU A 95 -32.17 18.77 -13.40
C GLU A 95 -31.16 18.89 -14.57
N TYR A 96 -31.50 18.36 -15.74
CA TYR A 96 -30.67 18.43 -16.94
C TYR A 96 -30.49 19.85 -17.49
N LEU A 97 -31.50 20.72 -17.38
CA LEU A 97 -31.41 22.11 -17.82
C LEU A 97 -30.57 22.91 -16.83
N LEU A 98 -30.81 22.77 -15.52
CA LEU A 98 -29.96 23.39 -14.49
C LEU A 98 -28.49 22.96 -14.60
N ASN A 99 -28.20 21.67 -14.80
CA ASN A 99 -26.85 21.19 -15.03
C ASN A 99 -26.25 21.75 -16.33
N GLY A 100 -27.08 21.93 -17.37
CA GLY A 100 -26.68 22.61 -18.60
C GLY A 100 -26.30 24.07 -18.37
N LEU A 101 -27.06 24.83 -17.57
CA LEU A 101 -26.73 26.22 -17.19
C LEU A 101 -25.42 26.30 -16.40
N VAL A 102 -25.24 25.41 -15.42
CA VAL A 102 -24.05 25.35 -14.56
C VAL A 102 -22.81 24.96 -15.37
N ALA A 103 -22.90 23.89 -16.16
CA ALA A 103 -21.84 23.49 -17.08
C ALA A 103 -21.47 24.61 -18.05
N LEU A 104 -22.44 25.45 -18.45
CA LEU A 104 -22.18 26.59 -19.32
C LEU A 104 -21.45 27.75 -18.66
N ILE A 105 -21.77 28.04 -17.40
CA ILE A 105 -21.04 29.03 -16.60
C ILE A 105 -19.56 28.60 -16.52
N ASP A 106 -19.32 27.30 -16.48
CA ASP A 106 -18.00 26.69 -16.52
C ASP A 106 -17.38 26.61 -17.94
N ASP A 107 -18.14 26.33 -18.99
CA ASP A 107 -17.61 26.19 -20.36
C ASP A 107 -17.43 27.54 -21.08
N ALA A 108 -18.09 28.60 -20.61
CA ALA A 108 -17.84 29.98 -21.05
C ALA A 108 -16.48 30.54 -20.54
N GLN A 109 -15.72 29.74 -19.77
CA GLN A 109 -14.38 30.07 -19.24
C GLN A 109 -13.37 30.61 -20.26
N PRO A 110 -13.34 30.22 -21.55
CA PRO A 110 -12.36 30.75 -22.50
C PRO A 110 -12.71 32.13 -23.07
N LYS A 111 -13.97 32.60 -22.95
CA LYS A 111 -14.46 33.80 -23.66
C LYS A 111 -14.56 35.07 -22.80
N VAL A 112 -14.48 34.97 -21.46
CA VAL A 112 -14.51 36.14 -20.54
C VAL A 112 -13.12 36.34 -19.92
N ARG A 113 -12.54 37.53 -20.11
CA ARG A 113 -11.09 37.78 -19.95
C ARG A 113 -10.58 37.78 -18.50
N SER A 114 -11.44 37.97 -17.50
CA SER A 114 -11.02 37.90 -16.08
C SER A 114 -12.07 37.29 -15.15
N ARG A 115 -11.60 36.86 -13.97
CA ARG A 115 -12.43 36.29 -12.89
C ARG A 115 -13.34 37.34 -12.23
N GLU A 116 -12.90 38.59 -12.12
CA GLU A 116 -13.72 39.68 -11.59
C GLU A 116 -14.88 40.05 -12.53
N GLU A 117 -14.65 40.11 -13.84
CA GLU A 117 -15.69 40.49 -14.82
C GLU A 117 -16.85 39.47 -14.83
N ARG A 118 -16.53 38.18 -14.63
CA ARG A 118 -17.53 37.11 -14.49
C ARG A 118 -18.41 37.29 -13.25
N THR A 119 -17.77 37.61 -12.13
CA THR A 119 -18.47 37.80 -10.85
C THR A 119 -19.42 38.99 -10.94
N GLU A 120 -19.01 40.10 -11.57
CA GLU A 120 -19.89 41.27 -11.71
C GLU A 120 -21.02 41.12 -12.73
N LYS A 121 -20.80 40.40 -13.83
CA LYS A 121 -21.90 40.07 -14.76
C LYS A 121 -22.92 39.14 -14.10
N PHE A 122 -22.45 38.15 -13.35
CA PHE A 122 -23.33 37.25 -12.60
C PHE A 122 -24.13 38.00 -11.52
N LYS A 123 -23.50 38.90 -10.75
CA LYS A 123 -24.17 39.80 -9.79
C LYS A 123 -25.24 40.68 -10.46
N THR A 124 -24.93 41.27 -11.61
CA THR A 124 -25.87 42.12 -12.37
C THR A 124 -27.11 41.33 -12.82
N VAL A 125 -26.92 40.07 -13.22
CA VAL A 125 -28.02 39.17 -13.62
C VAL A 125 -28.87 38.77 -12.41
N LEU A 126 -28.24 38.37 -11.30
CA LEU A 126 -28.94 38.04 -10.05
C LEU A 126 -29.75 39.22 -9.50
N HIS A 127 -29.23 40.45 -9.59
CA HIS A 127 -29.97 41.65 -9.19
C HIS A 127 -31.19 41.95 -10.07
N ARG A 128 -31.15 41.61 -11.36
CA ARG A 128 -32.25 41.89 -12.30
C ARG A 128 -33.35 40.83 -12.30
N ARG A 129 -33.09 39.62 -11.78
CA ARG A 129 -33.99 38.45 -11.88
C ARG A 129 -33.97 37.60 -10.60
N GLN A 130 -34.66 38.09 -9.56
CA GLN A 130 -34.70 37.47 -8.23
C GLN A 130 -35.32 36.06 -8.24
N GLU A 131 -36.22 35.75 -9.18
CA GLU A 131 -36.81 34.42 -9.34
C GLU A 131 -35.80 33.29 -9.67
N LEU A 132 -34.70 33.60 -10.38
CA LEU A 132 -33.64 32.61 -10.67
C LEU A 132 -32.86 32.23 -9.41
N LEU A 133 -32.74 33.16 -8.46
CA LEU A 133 -32.03 32.97 -7.20
C LEU A 133 -32.77 31.98 -6.28
N ALA A 134 -34.10 32.08 -6.22
CA ALA A 134 -34.94 31.14 -5.51
C ALA A 134 -34.90 29.71 -6.12
N LEU A 135 -34.71 29.61 -7.44
CA LEU A 135 -34.62 28.34 -8.17
C LEU A 135 -33.28 27.63 -7.94
N ILE A 136 -32.18 28.39 -7.91
CA ILE A 136 -30.82 27.88 -7.64
C ILE A 136 -30.67 27.40 -6.18
N VAL A 137 -31.32 28.08 -5.23
CA VAL A 137 -31.21 27.79 -3.80
C VAL A 137 -32.08 26.60 -3.35
N ASN A 138 -33.20 26.33 -4.02
CA ASN A 138 -34.09 25.21 -3.66
C ASN A 138 -33.59 23.81 -4.11
N TYR A 139 -32.44 23.71 -4.78
CA TYR A 139 -31.84 22.42 -5.14
C TYR A 139 -30.69 22.08 -4.18
N PRO A 140 -30.80 21.01 -3.35
CA PRO A 140 -29.84 20.71 -2.28
C PRO A 140 -28.44 20.26 -2.75
N ASN A 141 -28.21 20.19 -4.07
CA ASN A 141 -26.92 19.87 -4.71
C ASN A 141 -26.35 21.00 -5.56
N SER A 142 -26.89 22.23 -5.48
CA SER A 142 -26.44 23.31 -6.37
C SER A 142 -25.00 23.74 -6.03
N GLU A 143 -24.21 24.02 -7.07
CA GLU A 143 -22.88 24.64 -6.94
C GLU A 143 -22.92 26.01 -6.27
N PHE A 144 -24.10 26.53 -5.95
CA PHE A 144 -24.30 27.77 -5.22
C PHE A 144 -23.51 27.80 -3.90
N ASN A 145 -23.42 26.69 -3.15
CA ASN A 145 -22.63 26.65 -1.91
C ASN A 145 -21.12 26.80 -2.15
N ASN A 146 -20.63 26.54 -3.37
CA ASN A 146 -19.23 26.81 -3.75
C ASN A 146 -19.01 28.27 -4.18
N PHE A 147 -20.07 28.96 -4.60
CA PHE A 147 -20.05 30.38 -4.99
C PHE A 147 -20.43 31.30 -3.84
N TYR A 148 -21.25 30.86 -2.87
CA TYR A 148 -21.76 31.66 -1.76
C TYR A 148 -20.63 32.31 -0.93
N PRO A 149 -19.55 31.59 -0.55
CA PRO A 149 -18.41 32.19 0.17
C PRO A 149 -17.61 33.21 -0.67
N ARG A 150 -17.85 33.30 -1.99
CA ARG A 150 -17.14 34.21 -2.90
C ARG A 150 -17.86 35.56 -3.05
N PHE A 151 -19.11 35.66 -2.60
CA PHE A 151 -19.81 36.94 -2.53
C PHE A 151 -19.22 37.80 -1.42
N SER A 152 -19.21 39.12 -1.62
CA SER A 152 -18.82 40.02 -0.54
C SER A 152 -19.78 39.86 0.64
N PHE A 153 -19.34 40.26 1.83
CA PHE A 153 -20.18 40.21 3.02
C PHE A 153 -21.53 40.92 2.82
N ASP A 154 -21.51 42.12 2.21
CA ASP A 154 -22.72 42.90 1.96
C ASP A 154 -23.63 42.21 0.92
N ASP A 155 -23.05 41.59 -0.11
CA ASP A 155 -23.79 40.80 -1.10
C ASP A 155 -24.48 39.59 -0.46
N ARG A 156 -23.79 38.88 0.46
CA ARG A 156 -24.37 37.75 1.21
C ARG A 156 -25.54 38.19 2.08
N VAL A 157 -25.47 39.37 2.70
CA VAL A 157 -26.57 39.96 3.48
C VAL A 157 -27.77 40.32 2.58
N VAL A 158 -27.54 40.88 1.38
CA VAL A 158 -28.61 41.17 0.43
C VAL A 158 -29.29 39.87 -0.04
N ILE A 159 -28.51 38.84 -0.37
CA ILE A 159 -29.03 37.53 -0.75
C ILE A 159 -29.87 36.93 0.38
N PHE A 160 -29.38 36.97 1.63
CA PHE A 160 -30.11 36.49 2.80
C PHE A 160 -31.48 37.18 2.94
N LYS A 161 -31.53 38.51 2.87
CA LYS A 161 -32.78 39.29 2.97
C LYS A 161 -33.74 39.01 1.82
N SER A 162 -33.21 38.75 0.62
CA SER A 162 -34.03 38.39 -0.54
C SER A 162 -34.65 37.01 -0.39
N LEU A 163 -33.86 36.01 0.07
CA LEU A 163 -34.35 34.65 0.31
C LEU A 163 -35.42 34.59 1.41
N GLU A 164 -35.21 35.35 2.50
CA GLU A 164 -36.19 35.46 3.59
C GLU A 164 -37.54 35.99 3.09
N ARG A 165 -37.55 37.04 2.27
CA ARG A 165 -38.80 37.60 1.70
C ARG A 165 -39.50 36.64 0.74
N SER A 166 -38.76 35.72 0.12
CA SER A 166 -39.30 34.74 -0.81
C SER A 166 -39.88 33.50 -0.13
N GLY A 167 -39.77 33.36 1.20
CA GLY A 167 -40.28 32.21 1.95
C GLY A 167 -39.56 30.89 1.62
N VAL A 168 -38.32 30.98 1.15
CA VAL A 168 -37.45 29.83 0.85
C VAL A 168 -37.01 29.17 2.16
N ASP A 169 -36.91 27.83 2.17
CA ASP A 169 -36.62 27.01 3.37
C ASP A 169 -35.46 27.58 4.19
N ASP A 170 -35.74 27.82 5.48
CA ASP A 170 -34.86 28.37 6.52
C ASP A 170 -33.49 27.65 6.60
N ARG A 171 -33.39 26.40 6.11
CA ARG A 171 -32.14 25.62 6.03
C ARG A 171 -31.09 26.19 5.08
N ALA A 172 -31.49 26.91 4.03
CA ALA A 172 -30.56 27.48 3.05
C ALA A 172 -29.88 28.78 3.53
N LEU A 173 -30.31 29.33 4.67
CA LEU A 173 -29.90 30.63 5.19
C LEU A 173 -28.68 30.58 6.14
N ALA A 174 -28.09 29.39 6.36
CA ALA A 174 -27.15 29.11 7.45
C ALA A 174 -25.66 29.01 7.05
N GLU A 175 -25.15 29.95 6.23
CA GLU A 175 -23.73 29.97 5.80
C GLU A 175 -22.98 31.27 6.18
N PHE A 176 -23.31 31.88 7.33
CA PHE A 176 -22.45 32.91 7.93
C PHE A 176 -21.45 32.26 8.88
N THR A 177 -20.16 32.54 8.69
CA THR A 177 -19.08 31.99 9.51
C THR A 177 -18.93 32.77 10.83
N PHE A 178 -18.26 32.20 11.83
CA PHE A 178 -17.93 32.91 13.08
C PHE A 178 -17.28 34.29 12.83
N LYS A 179 -16.44 34.40 11.79
CA LYS A 179 -15.75 35.66 11.41
C LYS A 179 -16.71 36.73 10.86
N ASP A 180 -17.89 36.34 10.39
CA ASP A 180 -18.90 37.23 9.84
C ASP A 180 -19.79 37.83 10.97
N MET A 181 -19.83 37.21 12.16
CA MET A 181 -20.77 37.55 13.23
C MET A 181 -20.54 38.93 13.85
N ASP A 182 -19.29 39.32 14.12
CA ASP A 182 -18.97 40.64 14.67
C ASP A 182 -19.42 41.77 13.74
N LYS A 183 -19.21 41.57 12.43
CA LYS A 183 -19.62 42.54 11.41
C LYS A 183 -21.15 42.54 11.22
N LEU A 184 -21.80 41.38 11.28
CA LEU A 184 -23.27 41.30 11.24
C LEU A 184 -23.90 42.05 12.41
N GLN A 185 -23.36 41.94 13.62
CA GLN A 185 -23.89 42.66 14.79
C GLN A 185 -23.77 44.17 14.67
N ALA A 186 -22.62 44.63 14.17
CA ALA A 186 -22.30 46.03 14.06
C ALA A 186 -23.11 46.71 12.95
N ASP A 187 -23.19 46.05 11.78
CA ASP A 187 -23.70 46.67 10.56
C ASP A 187 -25.15 46.25 10.24
N TYR A 188 -25.60 45.06 10.70
CA TYR A 188 -26.90 44.45 10.38
C TYR A 188 -27.50 43.65 11.56
N PRO A 189 -27.74 44.28 12.73
CA PRO A 189 -28.17 43.58 13.95
C PRO A 189 -29.46 42.78 13.76
N GLU A 190 -30.37 43.23 12.88
CA GLU A 190 -31.61 42.50 12.57
C GLU A 190 -31.36 41.13 11.89
N VAL A 191 -30.28 41.01 11.13
CA VAL A 191 -29.88 39.75 10.47
C VAL A 191 -29.21 38.81 11.48
N ALA A 192 -28.36 39.36 12.37
CA ALA A 192 -27.75 38.60 13.46
C ALA A 192 -28.81 38.03 14.42
N ASP A 193 -29.85 38.83 14.71
CA ASP A 193 -31.01 38.41 15.51
C ASP A 193 -31.76 37.27 14.85
N ARG A 194 -32.03 37.37 13.55
CA ARG A 194 -32.73 36.34 12.79
C ARG A 194 -31.92 35.04 12.68
N LEU A 195 -30.60 35.14 12.50
CA LEU A 195 -29.70 33.99 12.46
C LEU A 195 -29.68 33.22 13.78
N PHE A 196 -29.76 33.90 14.93
CA PHE A 196 -29.90 33.24 16.22
C PHE A 196 -31.16 32.37 16.28
N ASP A 197 -32.30 32.89 15.82
CA ASP A 197 -33.56 32.15 15.80
C ASP A 197 -33.53 30.95 14.83
N LEU A 198 -32.88 31.12 13.68
CA LEU A 198 -32.69 30.07 12.69
C LEU A 198 -31.77 28.95 13.23
N TYR A 199 -30.60 29.31 13.79
CA TYR A 199 -29.66 28.35 14.37
C TYR A 199 -30.28 27.61 15.55
N ARG A 200 -31.06 28.32 16.38
CA ARG A 200 -31.82 27.71 17.48
C ARG A 200 -32.85 26.69 17.00
N SER A 201 -33.56 26.98 15.92
CA SER A 201 -34.72 26.17 15.49
C SER A 201 -34.34 25.01 14.57
N TYR A 202 -33.26 25.14 13.79
CA TYR A 202 -32.97 24.22 12.69
C TYR A 202 -31.52 23.72 12.61
N ASN A 203 -30.54 24.46 13.15
CA ASN A 203 -29.12 24.10 13.04
C ASN A 203 -28.37 24.37 14.34
N SER A 204 -28.76 23.62 15.38
CA SER A 204 -28.24 23.82 16.73
C SER A 204 -26.71 23.76 16.81
N PRO A 205 -25.94 22.92 16.07
CA PRO A 205 -24.48 22.96 16.11
C PRO A 205 -23.84 24.29 15.68
N ALA A 206 -24.39 24.96 14.66
CA ALA A 206 -23.88 26.25 14.20
C ALA A 206 -24.04 27.35 15.27
N LEU A 207 -25.03 27.19 16.18
CA LEU A 207 -25.15 28.04 17.36
C LEU A 207 -23.95 27.88 18.32
N PHE A 208 -23.38 26.66 18.41
CA PHE A 208 -22.23 26.37 19.28
C PHE A 208 -20.92 26.89 18.70
N ASP A 209 -20.75 26.80 17.38
CA ASP A 209 -19.59 27.41 16.68
C ASP A 209 -19.57 28.94 16.85
N CYS A 210 -20.75 29.54 17.05
CA CYS A 210 -20.92 30.96 17.34
C CYS A 210 -21.30 31.25 18.81
N PHE A 211 -21.07 30.32 19.74
CA PHE A 211 -21.60 30.42 21.10
C PHE A 211 -21.11 31.67 21.84
N ALA A 212 -19.81 31.97 21.77
CA ALA A 212 -19.22 33.13 22.44
C ALA A 212 -19.95 34.44 22.08
N PHE A 213 -20.43 34.53 20.83
CA PHE A 213 -21.14 35.69 20.31
C PHE A 213 -22.62 35.68 20.74
N PHE A 214 -23.29 34.53 20.67
CA PHE A 214 -24.69 34.40 21.06
C PHE A 214 -24.94 34.18 22.56
N LYS A 215 -23.88 34.09 23.36
CA LYS A 215 -23.92 33.79 24.80
C LYS A 215 -24.92 34.65 25.58
N PRO A 216 -25.00 35.98 25.42
CA PRO A 216 -25.99 36.79 26.16
C PRO A 216 -27.44 36.42 25.83
N LYS A 217 -27.71 36.09 24.56
CA LYS A 217 -29.04 35.67 24.11
C LYS A 217 -29.37 34.26 24.54
N PHE A 218 -28.39 33.36 24.49
CA PHE A 218 -28.52 32.01 25.01
C PHE A 218 -28.78 32.03 26.52
N GLU A 219 -28.07 32.89 27.27
CA GLU A 219 -28.23 33.07 28.71
C GLU A 219 -29.64 33.59 29.08
N ALA A 220 -30.27 34.38 28.22
CA ALA A 220 -31.62 34.89 28.40
C ALA A 220 -32.73 33.85 28.12
N LEU A 221 -32.41 32.70 27.52
CA LEU A 221 -33.40 31.65 27.27
C LEU A 221 -33.86 30.97 28.56
N PRO A 222 -35.11 30.45 28.63
CA PRO A 222 -35.52 29.58 29.73
C PRO A 222 -34.63 28.34 29.85
N VAL A 223 -34.34 27.88 31.07
CA VAL A 223 -33.45 26.73 31.34
C VAL A 223 -33.82 25.50 30.52
N ARG A 224 -35.12 25.18 30.44
CA ARG A 224 -35.64 24.09 29.61
C ARG A 224 -35.22 24.19 28.13
N VAL A 225 -35.30 25.38 27.54
CA VAL A 225 -34.93 25.61 26.14
C VAL A 225 -33.41 25.49 25.96
N LYS A 226 -32.61 25.96 26.92
CA LYS A 226 -31.15 25.76 26.90
C LYS A 226 -30.78 24.28 26.94
N VAL A 227 -31.48 23.49 27.76
CA VAL A 227 -31.30 22.03 27.85
C VAL A 227 -31.69 21.35 26.54
N GLU A 228 -32.83 21.70 25.93
CA GLU A 228 -33.24 21.14 24.64
C GLU A 228 -32.22 21.42 23.52
N ILE A 229 -31.71 22.66 23.45
CA ILE A 229 -30.66 23.04 22.48
C ILE A 229 -29.36 22.28 22.77
N PHE A 230 -28.95 22.19 24.04
CA PHE A 230 -27.77 21.45 24.47
C PHE A 230 -27.85 19.98 24.07
N LEU A 231 -28.98 19.31 24.33
CA LEU A 231 -29.18 17.89 24.00
C LEU A 231 -29.28 17.65 22.49
N ALA A 232 -29.87 18.58 21.73
CA ALA A 232 -29.93 18.49 20.26
C ALA A 232 -28.53 18.57 19.63
N SER A 233 -27.66 19.45 20.14
CA SER A 233 -26.28 19.60 19.68
C SER A 233 -25.33 18.53 20.22
N PHE A 234 -25.64 17.96 21.39
CA PHE A 234 -24.88 16.85 21.99
C PHE A 234 -24.78 15.63 21.07
N ARG A 235 -25.79 15.40 20.20
CA ARG A 235 -25.78 14.30 19.23
C ARG A 235 -24.82 14.51 18.05
N GLN A 236 -24.30 15.72 17.84
CA GLN A 236 -23.67 16.10 16.57
C GLN A 236 -22.23 16.67 16.69
N VAL A 237 -21.76 17.06 17.89
CA VAL A 237 -20.50 17.81 18.04
C VAL A 237 -19.42 17.01 18.79
N GLN A 238 -18.20 16.93 18.23
CA GLN A 238 -17.02 16.23 18.81
C GLN A 238 -16.09 17.12 19.67
N TYR A 239 -16.45 18.37 19.97
CA TYR A 239 -15.59 19.38 20.63
C TYR A 239 -15.93 19.62 22.11
N PHE A 240 -15.26 18.93 23.05
CA PHE A 240 -15.48 19.03 24.50
C PHE A 240 -15.35 20.43 25.17
N PRO A 241 -14.47 21.37 24.73
CA PRO A 241 -14.29 22.64 25.46
C PRO A 241 -15.50 23.58 25.44
N ILE A 242 -16.20 23.69 24.32
CA ILE A 242 -17.38 24.57 24.18
C ILE A 242 -18.58 24.02 24.98
N PHE A 243 -18.68 22.68 25.09
CA PHE A 243 -19.72 22.04 25.89
C PHE A 243 -19.67 22.44 27.36
N ASN A 244 -18.48 22.59 27.94
CA ASN A 244 -18.33 23.02 29.32
C ASN A 244 -18.82 24.47 29.52
N GLU A 245 -18.49 25.36 28.60
CA GLU A 245 -18.93 26.75 28.66
C GLU A 245 -20.46 26.85 28.54
N VAL A 246 -21.07 26.07 27.63
CA VAL A 246 -22.53 26.04 27.51
C VAL A 246 -23.18 25.43 28.75
N PHE A 247 -22.64 24.32 29.26
CA PHE A 247 -23.15 23.66 30.47
C PHE A 247 -23.14 24.60 31.68
N GLN A 248 -22.08 25.38 31.86
CA GLN A 248 -21.98 26.39 32.94
C GLN A 248 -23.03 27.50 32.82
N THR A 249 -23.55 27.79 31.63
CA THR A 249 -24.64 28.77 31.43
C THR A 249 -26.04 28.20 31.67
N ILE A 250 -26.17 26.87 31.78
CA ILE A 250 -27.41 26.19 32.18
C ILE A 250 -27.43 26.19 33.71
N ASN A 251 -28.07 27.19 34.30
CA ASN A 251 -28.25 27.23 35.74
C ASN A 251 -29.21 26.11 36.20
N LEU A 252 -28.67 25.03 36.79
CA LEU A 252 -29.40 23.87 37.32
C LEU A 252 -29.62 23.97 38.85
N ASP A 253 -29.79 25.19 39.38
CA ASP A 253 -29.99 25.41 40.82
C ASP A 253 -31.28 24.76 41.34
N SER A 254 -32.35 24.75 40.54
CA SER A 254 -33.63 24.13 40.89
C SER A 254 -33.57 22.61 40.72
N GLN A 255 -34.24 21.89 41.62
CA GLN A 255 -34.31 20.42 41.58
C GLN A 255 -35.01 19.95 40.29
N ASP A 256 -36.08 20.63 39.87
CA ASP A 256 -36.85 20.27 38.68
C ASP A 256 -36.04 20.45 37.38
N ASP A 257 -35.23 21.51 37.29
CA ASP A 257 -34.35 21.74 36.13
C ASP A 257 -33.23 20.70 36.06
N PHE A 258 -32.64 20.36 37.22
CA PHE A 258 -31.62 19.32 37.33
C PHE A 258 -32.17 17.94 36.96
N GLU A 259 -33.40 17.62 37.39
CA GLU A 259 -34.08 16.36 37.05
C GLU A 259 -34.44 16.27 35.57
N SER A 260 -34.90 17.37 34.98
CA SER A 260 -35.19 17.49 33.55
C SER A 260 -33.91 17.29 32.70
N PHE A 261 -32.79 17.90 33.12
CA PHE A 261 -31.49 17.70 32.48
C PHE A 261 -31.04 16.23 32.55
N CYS A 262 -31.04 15.62 33.74
CA CYS A 262 -30.61 14.24 33.91
C CYS A 262 -31.48 13.26 33.12
N SER A 263 -32.80 13.48 33.11
CA SER A 263 -33.73 12.65 32.35
C SER A 263 -33.53 12.81 30.84
N GLY A 264 -33.25 14.03 30.36
CA GLY A 264 -32.94 14.31 28.97
C GLY A 264 -31.63 13.66 28.50
N VAL A 265 -30.58 13.69 29.33
CA VAL A 265 -29.30 13.03 29.04
C VAL A 265 -29.45 11.51 29.03
N LEU A 266 -30.20 10.94 29.99
CA LEU A 266 -30.46 9.49 30.05
C LEU A 266 -31.34 8.99 28.90
N ALA A 267 -32.22 9.83 28.34
CA ALA A 267 -33.05 9.49 27.20
C ALA A 267 -32.29 9.46 25.85
N ILE A 268 -31.07 10.00 25.80
CA ILE A 268 -30.17 9.86 24.64
C ILE A 268 -29.47 8.51 24.76
N ASP A 269 -29.99 7.47 24.10
CA ASP A 269 -29.45 6.09 24.05
C ASP A 269 -28.78 5.65 25.37
N ASN A 270 -29.46 4.83 26.17
CA ASN A 270 -29.06 4.44 27.54
C ASN A 270 -27.56 4.18 27.75
N ARG A 271 -26.84 3.70 26.73
CA ARG A 271 -25.37 3.52 26.75
C ARG A 271 -24.58 4.82 26.68
N SER A 272 -24.93 5.73 25.77
CA SER A 272 -24.21 6.98 25.51
C SER A 272 -24.47 8.04 26.60
N GLY A 273 -25.72 8.16 27.06
CA GLY A 273 -26.09 9.06 28.16
C GLY A 273 -25.43 8.70 29.49
N SER A 274 -25.40 7.41 29.85
CA SER A 274 -24.79 6.92 31.09
C SER A 274 -23.27 7.09 31.11
N ASN A 275 -22.60 6.81 29.99
CA ASN A 275 -21.15 7.02 29.84
C ASN A 275 -20.78 8.50 29.99
N TYR A 276 -21.63 9.42 29.49
CA TYR A 276 -21.39 10.86 29.61
C TYR A 276 -21.58 11.36 31.05
N LEU A 277 -22.60 10.92 31.78
CA LEU A 277 -22.79 11.28 33.18
C LEU A 277 -21.63 10.78 34.06
N VAL A 278 -21.08 9.60 33.76
CA VAL A 278 -19.88 9.06 34.42
C VAL A 278 -18.64 9.87 34.07
N ALA A 279 -18.47 10.28 32.81
CA ALA A 279 -17.36 11.14 32.39
C ALA A 279 -17.41 12.55 33.02
N LEU A 280 -18.60 13.14 33.14
CA LEU A 280 -18.85 14.41 33.84
C LEU A 280 -18.51 14.33 35.34
N MET A 281 -18.79 13.19 35.98
CA MET A 281 -18.47 12.98 37.39
C MET A 281 -16.98 12.74 37.66
N ALA A 282 -16.22 12.23 36.68
CA ALA A 282 -14.83 11.82 36.87
C ALA A 282 -13.80 12.95 36.67
N ASP A 283 -14.23 14.17 36.30
CA ASP A 283 -13.33 15.29 36.05
C ASP A 283 -13.77 16.55 36.82
N ASP A 284 -13.02 16.88 37.88
CA ASP A 284 -13.27 18.00 38.77
C ASP A 284 -13.14 19.37 38.07
N ARG A 285 -12.61 19.43 36.84
CA ARG A 285 -12.57 20.65 36.02
C ARG A 285 -13.90 20.97 35.35
N TYR A 286 -14.80 19.99 35.25
CA TYR A 286 -16.01 20.06 34.43
C TYR A 286 -17.33 19.92 35.20
N CYS A 287 -17.28 19.55 36.49
CA CYS A 287 -18.47 19.42 37.32
C CYS A 287 -18.17 19.90 38.75
N GLU A 288 -18.82 20.97 39.21
CA GLU A 288 -18.63 21.45 40.58
C GLU A 288 -19.00 20.37 41.60
N PRO A 289 -18.33 20.29 42.77
CA PRO A 289 -18.61 19.29 43.80
C PRO A 289 -20.09 19.20 44.23
N LYS A 290 -20.81 20.33 44.18
CA LYS A 290 -22.26 20.37 44.46
C LYS A 290 -23.09 19.66 43.39
N VAL A 291 -22.70 19.76 42.13
CA VAL A 291 -23.35 19.09 40.99
C VAL A 291 -23.01 17.60 41.01
N GLN A 292 -21.75 17.24 41.32
CA GLN A 292 -21.34 15.85 41.54
C GLN A 292 -22.17 15.17 42.65
N GLN A 293 -22.40 15.85 43.78
CA GLN A 293 -23.26 15.34 44.85
C GLN A 293 -24.72 15.14 44.41
N LYS A 294 -25.26 16.01 43.54
CA LYS A 294 -26.62 15.86 43.00
C LYS A 294 -26.70 14.73 41.95
N LEU A 295 -25.64 14.47 41.18
CA LEU A 295 -25.56 13.40 40.16
C LEU A 295 -25.43 12.00 40.78
N LEU A 296 -24.78 11.90 41.94
CA LEU A 296 -24.43 10.64 42.59
C LEU A 296 -25.61 9.66 42.80
N PRO A 297 -26.81 10.07 43.26
CA PRO A 297 -27.94 9.16 43.45
C PRO A 297 -28.53 8.59 42.15
N TYR A 298 -28.30 9.24 41.00
CA TYR A 298 -28.80 8.78 39.70
C TYR A 298 -27.88 7.70 39.11
N ILE A 299 -26.56 7.89 39.22
CA ILE A 299 -25.57 6.89 38.85
C ILE A 299 -25.65 5.68 39.78
N GLN A 300 -25.86 5.89 41.08
CA GLN A 300 -26.11 4.78 42.01
C GLN A 300 -27.36 3.98 41.62
N ARG A 301 -28.45 4.62 41.20
CA ARG A 301 -29.64 3.92 40.70
C ARG A 301 -29.36 3.14 39.41
N GLY A 302 -28.57 3.69 38.48
CA GLY A 302 -28.16 2.99 37.26
C GLY A 302 -27.25 1.78 37.53
N LEU A 303 -26.32 1.90 38.48
CA LEU A 303 -25.42 0.82 38.90
C LEU A 303 -26.16 -0.28 39.70
N LEU A 304 -27.10 0.11 40.57
CA LEU A 304 -27.90 -0.83 41.38
C LEU A 304 -28.94 -1.61 40.55
N ALA A 305 -29.25 -1.17 39.33
CA ALA A 305 -30.10 -1.91 38.40
C ALA A 305 -29.41 -3.17 37.82
N GLY A 306 -28.14 -3.44 38.17
CA GLY A 306 -27.45 -4.70 37.87
C GLY A 306 -26.87 -4.79 36.45
N ASP A 307 -26.70 -3.66 35.74
CA ASP A 307 -26.14 -3.68 34.40
C ASP A 307 -24.60 -3.83 34.43
N ALA A 308 -24.13 -5.05 34.20
CA ALA A 308 -22.71 -5.42 34.16
C ALA A 308 -21.90 -4.59 33.14
N HIS A 309 -22.53 -3.99 32.13
CA HIS A 309 -21.85 -3.11 31.18
C HIS A 309 -21.51 -1.74 31.76
N VAL A 310 -22.36 -1.18 32.62
CA VAL A 310 -22.08 0.12 33.29
C VAL A 310 -20.89 -0.03 34.22
N VAL A 311 -20.83 -1.15 34.95
CA VAL A 311 -19.70 -1.51 35.83
C VAL A 311 -18.42 -1.72 35.02
N THR A 312 -18.50 -2.43 33.89
CA THR A 312 -17.35 -2.68 33.01
C THR A 312 -16.81 -1.40 32.36
N ASN A 313 -17.68 -0.48 31.96
CA ASN A 313 -17.28 0.78 31.35
C ASN A 313 -16.72 1.78 32.37
N TYR A 314 -17.25 1.80 33.61
CA TYR A 314 -16.66 2.56 34.72
C TYR A 314 -15.21 2.12 34.94
N LEU A 315 -14.96 0.80 34.98
CA LEU A 315 -13.62 0.23 35.12
C LEU A 315 -12.71 0.55 33.91
N GLN A 316 -13.23 0.50 32.68
CA GLN A 316 -12.46 0.88 31.49
C GLN A 316 -12.12 2.38 31.43
N THR A 317 -13.01 3.24 31.95
CA THR A 317 -12.78 4.70 31.99
C THR A 317 -11.69 5.05 33.00
N ILE A 318 -11.60 4.29 34.10
CA ILE A 318 -10.47 4.38 35.05
C ILE A 318 -9.15 3.94 34.39
N ASP A 319 -9.15 2.86 33.59
CA ASP A 319 -7.95 2.32 32.91
C ASP A 319 -7.43 3.25 31.76
N LYS A 320 -8.34 3.90 31.02
CA LYS A 320 -7.98 4.74 29.87
C LYS A 320 -7.46 6.14 30.22
N ASN A 321 -7.73 6.66 31.41
CA ASN A 321 -7.36 8.04 31.78
C ASN A 321 -6.02 8.12 32.55
N ARG A 322 -4.92 7.80 31.84
CA ARG A 322 -3.54 7.74 32.35
C ARG A 322 -2.84 9.11 32.59
N PHE A 323 -3.56 10.23 32.50
CA PHE A 323 -2.94 11.59 32.46
C PHE A 323 -3.27 12.51 33.65
N PHE A 324 -3.83 11.99 34.74
CA PHE A 324 -4.15 12.81 35.92
C PHE A 324 -2.93 13.12 36.81
N LYS A 325 -2.95 14.32 37.39
CA LYS A 325 -2.00 14.75 38.42
C LYS A 325 -2.27 13.94 39.70
N GLN A 326 -1.28 13.88 40.59
CA GLN A 326 -1.33 13.05 41.80
C GLN A 326 -2.49 13.40 42.75
N GLU A 327 -2.90 14.66 42.76
CA GLU A 327 -4.00 15.20 43.57
C GLU A 327 -5.37 14.68 43.09
N ASP A 328 -5.60 14.63 41.77
CA ASP A 328 -6.82 14.10 41.15
C ASP A 328 -6.97 12.59 41.41
N ARG A 329 -5.84 11.85 41.51
CA ARG A 329 -5.84 10.42 41.87
C ARG A 329 -6.28 10.17 43.31
N GLN A 330 -5.97 11.10 44.23
CA GLN A 330 -6.43 11.00 45.62
C GLN A 330 -7.92 11.32 45.76
N ALA A 331 -8.44 12.27 44.99
CA ALA A 331 -9.88 12.58 44.94
C ALA A 331 -10.68 11.40 44.36
N MET A 332 -10.22 10.83 43.25
CA MET A 332 -10.79 9.61 42.65
C MET A 332 -10.69 8.40 43.58
N GLY A 333 -9.61 8.27 44.36
CA GLY A 333 -9.47 7.22 45.39
C GLY A 333 -10.55 7.30 46.47
N LYS A 334 -10.87 8.51 46.96
CA LYS A 334 -11.95 8.72 47.94
C LYS A 334 -13.34 8.49 47.34
N LEU A 335 -13.55 8.90 46.08
CA LEU A 335 -14.80 8.65 45.37
C LEU A 335 -14.99 7.14 45.11
N HIS A 336 -13.90 6.43 44.81
CA HIS A 336 -13.87 4.98 44.67
C HIS A 336 -14.21 4.29 46.00
N GLU A 337 -13.62 4.68 47.13
CA GLU A 337 -14.00 4.13 48.46
C GLU A 337 -15.48 4.34 48.79
N GLN A 338 -16.04 5.53 48.50
CA GLN A 338 -17.43 5.85 48.82
C GLN A 338 -18.46 5.13 47.94
N ILE A 339 -18.12 4.83 46.68
CA ILE A 339 -19.05 4.26 45.69
C ILE A 339 -18.81 2.77 45.50
N TRP A 340 -17.55 2.38 45.37
CA TRP A 340 -17.16 1.06 44.86
C TRP A 340 -17.24 -0.03 45.92
N GLU A 341 -16.81 0.24 47.15
CA GLU A 341 -16.79 -0.78 48.22
C GLU A 341 -18.21 -1.29 48.55
N PRO A 342 -19.23 -0.42 48.75
CA PRO A 342 -20.59 -0.88 49.08
C PRO A 342 -21.37 -1.45 47.89
N VAL A 343 -20.98 -1.10 46.66
CA VAL A 343 -21.59 -1.59 45.42
C VAL A 343 -20.95 -2.91 45.00
N CYS A 344 -19.63 -3.07 45.13
CA CYS A 344 -18.94 -4.32 44.82
C CYS A 344 -19.32 -5.44 45.77
N GLU A 345 -19.42 -5.22 47.08
CA GLU A 345 -19.83 -6.29 48.00
C GLU A 345 -21.22 -6.83 47.62
N ARG A 346 -22.19 -5.96 47.32
CA ARG A 346 -23.55 -6.36 46.93
C ARG A 346 -23.66 -6.92 45.51
N VAL A 347 -22.92 -6.38 44.55
CA VAL A 347 -22.91 -6.87 43.16
C VAL A 347 -22.17 -8.20 43.09
N LEU A 348 -21.03 -8.34 43.77
CA LEU A 348 -20.32 -9.62 43.86
C LEU A 348 -21.21 -10.66 44.56
N GLU A 349 -21.96 -10.37 45.61
CA GLU A 349 -22.91 -11.34 46.18
C GLU A 349 -23.94 -11.88 45.17
N GLN A 350 -24.33 -11.09 44.17
CA GLN A 350 -25.33 -11.46 43.16
C GLN A 350 -24.74 -12.10 41.89
N LEU A 351 -23.42 -12.01 41.68
CA LEU A 351 -22.76 -12.57 40.50
C LEU A 351 -22.50 -14.08 40.61
N THR A 352 -22.55 -14.76 39.46
CA THR A 352 -22.20 -16.18 39.39
C THR A 352 -20.71 -16.40 39.71
N PRO A 353 -20.31 -17.59 40.20
CA PRO A 353 -18.90 -17.91 40.45
C PRO A 353 -17.98 -17.69 39.24
N GLU A 354 -18.50 -17.87 38.04
CA GLU A 354 -17.76 -17.73 36.77
C GLU A 354 -17.54 -16.25 36.40
N ASP A 355 -18.56 -15.40 36.61
CA ASP A 355 -18.43 -13.94 36.43
C ASP A 355 -17.46 -13.33 37.45
N LYS A 356 -17.52 -13.81 38.70
CA LYS A 356 -16.56 -13.44 39.75
C LYS A 356 -15.14 -13.77 39.30
N PHE A 357 -14.92 -15.00 38.81
CA PHE A 357 -13.62 -15.47 38.37
C PHE A 357 -13.06 -14.65 37.20
N HIS A 358 -13.89 -14.29 36.22
CA HIS A 358 -13.47 -13.43 35.11
C HIS A 358 -13.12 -12.01 35.54
N ILE A 359 -13.87 -11.42 36.47
CA ILE A 359 -13.55 -10.11 37.05
C ILE A 359 -12.22 -10.18 37.82
N TYR A 360 -12.01 -11.21 38.63
CA TYR A 360 -10.77 -11.40 39.39
C TYR A 360 -9.54 -11.65 38.51
N LEU A 361 -9.63 -12.47 37.45
CA LEU A 361 -8.54 -12.68 36.49
C LEU A 361 -8.13 -11.38 35.77
N ARG A 362 -9.09 -10.50 35.52
CA ARG A 362 -8.86 -9.23 34.85
C ARG A 362 -8.19 -8.22 35.78
N LEU A 363 -8.59 -8.17 37.06
CA LEU A 363 -7.93 -7.38 38.11
C LEU A 363 -6.49 -7.87 38.36
N ALA A 364 -6.26 -9.19 38.34
CA ALA A 364 -4.91 -9.76 38.46
C ALA A 364 -4.00 -9.38 37.27
N ARG A 365 -4.53 -9.38 36.04
CA ARG A 365 -3.81 -8.93 34.84
C ARG A 365 -3.43 -7.45 34.87
N ILE A 366 -4.26 -6.60 35.48
CA ILE A 366 -3.97 -5.17 35.65
C ILE A 366 -2.79 -4.99 36.62
N SER A 367 -2.66 -5.85 37.65
CA SER A 367 -1.55 -5.81 38.60
C SER A 367 -0.20 -6.29 38.03
N ASP A 368 -0.21 -7.13 37.00
CA ASP A 368 1.01 -7.78 36.45
C ASP A 368 1.70 -6.98 35.33
N GLN A 369 1.02 -5.97 34.75
CA GLN A 369 1.56 -5.20 33.61
C GLN A 369 2.45 -4.00 34.03
N ASP A 370 2.49 -3.64 35.31
CA ASP A 370 3.21 -2.45 35.81
C ASP A 370 4.60 -2.80 36.38
N GLY A 371 5.54 -3.09 35.48
CA GLY A 371 6.97 -3.32 35.78
C GLY A 371 7.75 -2.13 36.35
N THR A 372 7.13 -1.26 37.15
CA THR A 372 7.79 -0.18 37.90
C THR A 372 7.58 -0.37 39.41
N LYS A 373 8.68 -0.64 40.13
CA LYS A 373 8.70 -1.00 41.55
C LYS A 373 8.23 0.09 42.55
N GLU A 374 7.74 1.25 42.10
CA GLU A 374 7.43 2.37 43.01
C GLU A 374 5.99 2.93 42.93
N GLY A 375 5.09 2.38 42.08
CA GLY A 375 3.80 3.02 41.79
C GLY A 375 2.53 2.49 42.48
N LEU A 376 2.51 1.27 43.03
CA LEU A 376 1.26 0.57 43.40
C LEU A 376 1.21 0.03 44.84
N GLY A 377 2.03 0.55 45.75
CA GLY A 377 2.14 0.10 47.14
C GLY A 377 0.87 0.24 48.02
N GLU A 378 -0.28 0.64 47.47
CA GLU A 378 -1.51 0.90 48.23
C GLU A 378 -2.69 0.00 47.81
N ILE A 379 -2.74 -0.55 46.58
CA ILE A 379 -3.88 -1.38 46.12
C ILE A 379 -3.90 -2.78 46.78
N PRO A 380 -2.77 -3.47 47.00
CA PRO A 380 -2.77 -4.75 47.71
C PRO A 380 -3.06 -4.65 49.22
N LYS A 381 -3.13 -3.45 49.81
CA LYS A 381 -3.46 -3.28 51.23
C LYS A 381 -4.96 -3.41 51.53
N ILE A 382 -5.81 -3.35 50.50
CA ILE A 382 -7.28 -3.23 50.67
C ILE A 382 -7.98 -4.61 50.76
N LEU A 383 -7.30 -5.69 50.37
CA LEU A 383 -7.73 -7.05 50.69
C LEU A 383 -6.63 -7.73 51.51
N SER A 384 -6.82 -7.77 52.83
CA SER A 384 -5.92 -8.51 53.73
C SER A 384 -5.62 -9.89 53.13
N ALA A 385 -4.34 -10.28 53.04
CA ALA A 385 -3.92 -11.56 52.47
C ALA A 385 -4.71 -12.76 53.03
N SER A 386 -5.22 -12.66 54.26
CA SER A 386 -6.10 -13.65 54.89
C SER A 386 -7.48 -13.80 54.22
N LYS A 387 -8.10 -12.71 53.74
CA LYS A 387 -9.39 -12.75 53.01
C LYS A 387 -9.19 -13.31 51.60
N LEU A 388 -8.13 -12.91 50.91
CA LEU A 388 -7.78 -13.48 49.60
C LEU A 388 -7.47 -14.97 49.72
N HIS A 389 -6.72 -15.37 50.75
CA HIS A 389 -6.45 -16.76 51.08
C HIS A 389 -7.73 -17.54 51.40
N SER A 390 -8.64 -16.99 52.21
CA SER A 390 -9.94 -17.59 52.51
C SER A 390 -10.81 -17.81 51.26
N TYR A 391 -10.83 -16.85 50.33
CA TYR A 391 -11.61 -16.94 49.10
C TYR A 391 -11.02 -17.95 48.12
N VAL A 392 -9.70 -17.93 47.93
CA VAL A 392 -8.99 -18.92 47.12
C VAL A 392 -9.16 -20.32 47.71
N GLN A 393 -9.10 -20.45 49.03
CA GLN A 393 -9.32 -21.73 49.72
C GLN A 393 -10.76 -22.22 49.56
N THR A 394 -11.76 -21.33 49.58
CA THR A 394 -13.17 -21.69 49.35
C THR A 394 -13.39 -22.15 47.90
N ILE A 395 -12.77 -21.50 46.92
CA ILE A 395 -12.83 -21.89 45.50
C ILE A 395 -12.12 -23.23 45.28
N VAL A 396 -10.98 -23.46 45.92
CA VAL A 396 -10.25 -24.74 45.89
C VAL A 396 -11.08 -25.84 46.56
N ASP A 397 -11.72 -25.56 47.69
CA ASP A 397 -12.55 -26.52 48.41
C ASP A 397 -13.85 -26.84 47.66
N ASP A 398 -14.48 -25.87 46.97
CA ASP A 398 -15.66 -26.09 46.11
C ASP A 398 -15.29 -26.83 44.81
N ALA A 399 -14.12 -26.53 44.22
CA ALA A 399 -13.58 -27.26 43.08
C ALA A 399 -13.21 -28.71 43.45
N ASN A 400 -12.87 -28.97 44.71
CA ASN A 400 -12.59 -30.31 45.23
C ASN A 400 -13.85 -31.10 45.62
N ARG A 401 -14.99 -30.42 45.90
CA ARG A 401 -16.25 -31.08 46.32
C ARG A 401 -17.18 -31.43 45.15
N ASN A 402 -17.08 -30.73 44.03
CA ASN A 402 -17.86 -31.03 42.83
C ASN A 402 -16.98 -31.72 41.78
N THR A 403 -17.49 -32.79 41.15
CA THR A 403 -16.86 -33.47 40.01
C THR A 403 -16.77 -32.52 38.80
N PHE A 404 -15.80 -31.63 38.82
CA PHE A 404 -15.30 -30.95 37.64
C PHE A 404 -14.21 -31.79 37.00
N GLY A 405 -14.33 -32.00 35.70
CA GLY A 405 -13.45 -32.85 34.90
C GLY A 405 -11.97 -32.43 34.98
N SER A 406 -11.12 -33.44 34.79
CA SER A 406 -9.66 -33.57 34.72
C SER A 406 -8.68 -32.39 34.45
N ASN A 407 -9.08 -31.13 34.31
CA ASN A 407 -8.20 -30.07 33.79
C ASN A 407 -7.49 -29.18 34.83
N TYR A 408 -7.54 -29.47 36.14
CA TYR A 408 -6.94 -28.59 37.15
C TYR A 408 -6.07 -29.30 38.20
N LYS A 409 -5.21 -30.22 37.76
CA LYS A 409 -4.17 -30.82 38.61
C LYS A 409 -2.76 -30.34 38.24
N SER A 410 -2.47 -29.05 38.43
CA SER A 410 -1.15 -28.57 38.90
C SER A 410 -1.07 -27.05 38.90
N ILE A 411 -1.29 -26.41 40.05
CA ILE A 411 -0.79 -25.07 40.30
C ILE A 411 -0.02 -25.14 41.63
N ARG A 412 1.32 -25.08 41.57
CA ARG A 412 2.19 -24.89 42.73
C ARG A 412 2.69 -23.46 42.72
N PHE A 413 2.48 -22.73 43.82
CA PHE A 413 3.16 -21.46 44.07
C PHE A 413 4.40 -21.73 44.93
N GLU A 414 5.60 -21.44 44.41
CA GLU A 414 6.83 -21.36 45.20
C GLU A 414 7.18 -19.89 45.45
N LEU A 415 7.23 -19.50 46.73
CA LEU A 415 7.77 -18.21 47.18
C LEU A 415 9.26 -18.37 47.48
N LYS A 416 10.14 -17.62 46.80
CA LYS A 416 11.57 -17.56 47.11
C LYS A 416 11.85 -16.45 48.15
N PRO A 417 12.75 -16.66 49.12
CA PRO A 417 13.12 -15.66 50.11
C PRO A 417 14.19 -14.68 49.58
N GLU A 418 14.06 -13.42 50.00
CA GLU A 418 14.97 -12.30 49.71
C GLU A 418 16.39 -12.53 50.26
N ARG A 419 17.41 -12.03 49.55
CA ARG A 419 18.78 -11.86 50.08
C ARG A 419 19.36 -10.48 49.75
N ASN A 420 19.93 -9.90 50.80
CA ASN A 420 20.51 -8.58 50.99
C ASN A 420 21.81 -8.29 50.20
N ASP A 421 21.99 -7.00 49.94
CA ASP A 421 23.21 -6.16 49.97
C ASP A 421 24.57 -6.82 50.28
N GLN A 422 25.57 -6.52 49.45
CA GLN A 422 26.93 -6.16 49.90
C GLN A 422 27.80 -5.62 48.75
N SER A 423 28.19 -4.35 48.88
CA SER A 423 29.26 -3.69 48.12
C SER A 423 30.38 -3.27 49.09
N ARG A 424 31.65 -3.64 48.84
CA ARG A 424 32.91 -2.92 49.22
C ARG A 424 34.20 -3.76 49.02
N CYS A 425 35.30 -3.01 48.79
CA CYS A 425 36.75 -3.37 48.78
C CYS A 425 37.28 -3.94 47.45
N THR A 426 38.41 -3.50 46.86
CA THR A 426 39.66 -2.96 47.45
C THR A 426 40.51 -2.20 46.41
N ARG A 427 41.26 -1.18 46.83
CA ARG A 427 42.29 -0.40 46.12
C ARG A 427 43.46 -0.21 47.11
N GLU A 428 44.72 -0.48 46.73
CA GLU A 428 45.98 0.19 47.17
C GLU A 428 47.29 -0.65 46.97
N LEU A 429 48.41 0.10 46.79
CA LEU A 429 49.87 -0.23 46.85
C LEU A 429 50.58 -0.74 45.56
N PHE A 430 51.75 -0.25 45.08
CA PHE A 430 52.92 0.44 45.68
C PHE A 430 53.60 1.46 44.73
N GLU A 431 54.41 2.34 45.34
CA GLU A 431 55.18 3.50 44.82
C GLU A 431 56.64 3.21 44.35
N GLU A 432 57.24 4.28 43.79
CA GLU A 432 58.65 4.74 43.84
C GLU A 432 59.64 4.54 42.65
N SER A 433 60.20 5.69 42.23
CA SER A 433 61.31 5.95 41.29
C SER A 433 62.62 6.15 42.08
N PRO A 434 63.81 6.02 41.46
CA PRO A 434 64.61 7.25 41.26
C PRO A 434 65.52 7.26 40.01
N ALA A 435 65.64 8.44 39.39
CA ALA A 435 66.72 8.80 38.46
C ALA A 435 67.63 9.85 39.11
N HIS A 436 68.97 9.74 39.01
CA HIS A 436 69.87 10.88 38.66
C HIS A 436 71.38 10.57 38.55
N VAL A 437 71.98 11.18 37.51
CA VAL A 437 73.34 11.77 37.36
C VAL A 437 74.52 10.88 36.96
N LEU A 438 75.02 11.09 35.72
CA LEU A 438 76.36 11.67 35.45
C LEU A 438 76.50 12.15 33.98
N THR A 439 76.77 13.45 33.86
CA THR A 439 77.24 14.18 32.69
C THR A 439 78.78 14.22 32.67
N LYS A 440 79.44 14.17 31.50
CA LYS A 440 80.60 15.03 31.14
C LYS A 440 81.12 14.78 29.70
N ASN A 441 81.35 15.90 29.03
CA ASN A 441 81.81 16.09 27.65
C ASN A 441 83.25 15.60 27.39
N GLN A 442 83.42 14.58 26.53
CA GLN A 442 84.50 14.47 25.52
C GLN A 442 84.01 13.58 24.37
N PRO A 443 84.25 13.93 23.08
CA PRO A 443 83.85 13.09 21.95
C PRO A 443 84.66 11.79 21.94
N GLN A 444 83.95 10.65 21.99
CA GLN A 444 84.56 9.32 21.91
C GLN A 444 84.66 8.87 20.44
N PRO A 445 85.66 8.04 20.07
CA PRO A 445 85.78 7.49 18.72
C PRO A 445 84.50 6.73 18.28
N PRO A 446 84.10 6.80 17.00
CA PRO A 446 82.88 6.18 16.48
C PRO A 446 82.75 4.68 16.80
N GLU A 447 83.87 3.96 16.88
CA GLU A 447 83.91 2.53 17.18
C GLU A 447 83.52 2.24 18.65
N ILE A 448 83.85 3.13 19.59
CA ILE A 448 83.47 2.99 21.01
C ILE A 448 81.98 3.32 21.18
N MET A 449 81.48 4.30 20.44
CA MET A 449 80.05 4.65 20.41
C MET A 449 79.18 3.50 19.87
N TYR A 450 79.64 2.79 18.84
CA TYR A 450 78.94 1.64 18.29
C TYR A 450 78.88 0.46 19.29
N GLU A 451 79.96 0.17 20.03
CA GLU A 451 79.95 -0.87 21.08
C GLU A 451 79.16 -0.47 22.34
N LEU A 452 79.07 0.83 22.66
CA LEU A 452 78.19 1.33 23.71
C LEU A 452 76.71 1.13 23.33
N LEU A 453 76.35 1.45 22.08
CA LEU A 453 75.02 1.24 21.51
C LEU A 453 74.61 -0.24 21.53
N LYS A 454 75.52 -1.14 21.14
CA LYS A 454 75.28 -2.59 21.18
C LYS A 454 74.99 -3.10 22.59
N ASN A 455 75.70 -2.59 23.60
CA ASN A 455 75.52 -3.01 24.99
C ASN A 455 74.27 -2.41 25.65
N ILE A 456 73.85 -1.20 25.28
CA ILE A 456 72.62 -0.56 25.75
C ILE A 456 71.39 -1.26 25.13
N ILE A 457 71.44 -1.60 23.84
CA ILE A 457 70.42 -2.40 23.15
C ILE A 457 70.26 -3.78 23.82
N LYS A 458 71.36 -4.41 24.25
CA LYS A 458 71.34 -5.68 24.98
C LYS A 458 70.70 -5.59 26.39
N ARG A 459 70.61 -4.39 26.98
CA ARG A 459 70.08 -4.18 28.34
C ARG A 459 68.65 -3.64 28.38
N GLY A 460 68.07 -3.27 27.25
CA GLY A 460 66.66 -2.88 27.15
C GLY A 460 66.32 -1.49 27.72
N ASP A 461 67.32 -0.63 27.93
CA ASP A 461 67.15 0.66 28.63
C ASP A 461 67.17 1.83 27.63
N ALA A 462 66.09 1.97 26.86
CA ALA A 462 65.99 2.93 25.75
C ALA A 462 65.60 4.36 26.17
N GLN A 463 65.29 4.60 27.45
CA GLN A 463 64.84 5.91 27.93
C GLN A 463 65.92 7.00 27.88
N ALA A 464 67.20 6.63 27.83
CA ALA A 464 68.30 7.61 27.92
C ALA A 464 68.73 8.23 26.57
N MET A 465 68.24 7.78 25.40
CA MET A 465 68.82 8.21 24.11
C MET A 465 68.10 9.35 23.37
N VAL A 466 66.84 9.65 23.66
CA VAL A 466 66.03 10.45 22.70
C VAL A 466 66.12 11.97 22.90
N ALA A 467 66.92 12.46 23.86
CA ALA A 467 67.04 13.89 24.08
C ALA A 467 68.15 14.59 23.27
N ASP A 468 69.29 13.94 22.94
CA ASP A 468 70.48 14.69 22.48
C ASP A 468 71.34 14.03 21.37
N PHE A 469 70.80 13.10 20.57
CA PHE A 469 71.61 12.42 19.52
C PHE A 469 71.43 13.01 18.12
N GLU A 470 72.46 13.72 17.62
CA GLU A 470 72.59 14.06 16.19
C GLU A 470 73.00 12.81 15.40
N LEU A 471 72.05 12.21 14.68
CA LEU A 471 72.18 10.95 13.92
C LEU A 471 73.21 10.98 12.77
N HIS A 472 73.93 12.08 12.56
CA HIS A 472 74.76 12.33 11.38
C HIS A 472 76.20 11.81 11.54
N GLN A 473 76.56 11.24 12.69
CA GLN A 473 77.94 10.83 13.01
C GLN A 473 78.22 9.32 12.90
N LEU A 474 77.27 8.51 12.42
CA LEU A 474 77.48 7.08 12.20
C LEU A 474 78.04 6.79 10.80
N PRO A 475 79.06 5.92 10.66
CA PRO A 475 79.55 5.47 9.36
C PRO A 475 78.44 4.85 8.48
N GLU A 476 78.45 5.20 7.20
CA GLU A 476 77.36 4.89 6.25
C GLU A 476 77.12 3.38 6.08
N ASP A 477 78.18 2.57 6.26
CA ASP A 477 78.15 1.11 6.17
C ASP A 477 77.48 0.42 7.37
N LYS A 478 77.24 1.15 8.47
CA LYS A 478 76.57 0.61 9.68
C LYS A 478 75.07 0.93 9.74
N TRP A 479 74.56 1.79 8.86
CA TRP A 479 73.15 2.16 8.81
C TRP A 479 72.16 1.01 8.60
N PRO A 480 72.42 0.01 7.75
CA PRO A 480 71.49 -1.09 7.53
C PRO A 480 71.19 -1.92 8.79
N GLU A 481 72.15 -1.98 9.73
CA GLU A 481 72.03 -2.76 10.97
C GLU A 481 71.31 -1.98 12.08
N VAL A 482 71.50 -0.65 12.13
CA VAL A 482 70.99 0.21 13.22
C VAL A 482 69.62 0.82 12.87
N LYS A 483 69.32 1.02 11.58
CA LYS A 483 68.08 1.66 11.09
C LYS A 483 66.80 0.97 11.57
N PRO A 484 66.65 -0.37 11.49
CA PRO A 484 65.42 -1.02 11.92
C PRO A 484 65.19 -0.86 13.44
N ILE A 485 66.25 -0.91 14.24
CA ILE A 485 66.18 -0.89 15.70
C ILE A 485 65.86 0.52 16.22
N LEU A 486 66.47 1.56 15.65
CA LEU A 486 66.14 2.96 15.97
C LEU A 486 64.73 3.33 15.51
N PHE A 487 64.29 2.81 14.36
CA PHE A 487 62.96 3.05 13.83
C PHE A 487 61.89 2.38 14.71
N ASP A 488 62.14 1.15 15.16
CA ASP A 488 61.25 0.42 16.08
C ASP A 488 61.19 1.10 17.46
N ALA A 489 62.31 1.61 17.98
CA ALA A 489 62.35 2.39 19.22
C ALA A 489 61.63 3.75 19.10
N TYR A 490 61.75 4.44 17.97
CA TYR A 490 61.05 5.70 17.69
C TYR A 490 59.53 5.51 17.60
N LEU A 491 59.08 4.45 16.91
CA LEU A 491 57.66 4.08 16.79
C LEU A 491 57.05 3.67 18.12
N LYS A 492 57.81 2.98 18.97
CA LYS A 492 57.34 2.53 20.29
C LYS A 492 57.10 3.67 21.29
N HIS A 493 57.73 4.84 21.09
CA HIS A 493 57.72 5.94 22.07
C HIS A 493 57.16 7.28 21.57
N ASN A 494 56.87 7.47 20.27
CA ASN A 494 56.25 8.71 19.74
C ASN A 494 54.96 8.50 18.89
N PRO A 495 53.99 7.66 19.29
CA PRO A 495 52.76 7.42 18.50
C PRO A 495 51.90 8.68 18.34
N ALA A 496 51.95 9.61 19.31
CA ALA A 496 51.21 10.87 19.25
C ALA A 496 51.69 11.81 18.13
N LYS A 497 52.98 11.76 17.77
CA LYS A 497 53.55 12.63 16.73
C LYS A 497 53.13 12.16 15.33
N LEU A 498 53.10 10.85 15.11
CA LEU A 498 52.57 10.22 13.89
C LEU A 498 51.06 10.47 13.73
N LEU A 499 50.31 10.37 14.83
CA LEU A 499 48.89 10.70 14.83
C LEU A 499 48.62 12.17 14.50
N ASN A 500 49.48 13.09 14.93
CA ASN A 500 49.36 14.52 14.59
C ASN A 500 49.73 14.81 13.14
N GLN A 501 50.78 14.21 12.58
CA GLN A 501 51.12 14.36 11.16
C GLN A 501 50.01 13.80 10.25
N TYR A 502 49.36 12.70 10.66
CA TYR A 502 48.19 12.17 9.95
C TYR A 502 46.97 13.10 10.07
N LYS A 503 46.76 13.74 11.22
CA LYS A 503 45.69 14.75 11.39
C LYS A 503 45.94 16.00 10.55
N GLU A 504 47.19 16.43 10.41
CA GLU A 504 47.59 17.55 9.54
C GLU A 504 47.34 17.21 8.06
N PHE A 505 47.78 16.04 7.60
CA PHE A 505 47.49 15.56 6.24
C PHE A 505 45.98 15.44 5.97
N LYS A 506 45.21 14.94 6.94
CA LYS A 506 43.75 14.86 6.85
C LYS A 506 43.12 16.26 6.74
N ALA A 507 43.58 17.22 7.55
CA ALA A 507 43.08 18.59 7.51
C ALA A 507 43.39 19.26 6.16
N GLU A 508 44.59 19.04 5.63
CA GLU A 508 45.00 19.55 4.31
C GLU A 508 44.21 18.91 3.16
N PHE A 509 44.00 17.58 3.20
CA PHE A 509 43.24 16.87 2.16
C PHE A 509 41.77 17.30 2.11
N PHE A 510 41.13 17.52 3.27
CA PHE A 510 39.73 17.97 3.34
C PHE A 510 39.56 19.47 3.15
N ALA A 511 40.63 20.26 3.14
CA ALA A 511 40.61 21.67 2.77
C ALA A 511 40.66 21.91 1.25
N LEU A 512 40.98 20.87 0.46
CA LEU A 512 40.94 20.93 -1.00
C LEU A 512 39.50 20.89 -1.54
N ASP A 513 39.26 21.49 -2.70
CA ASP A 513 37.97 21.34 -3.36
C ASP A 513 37.76 19.92 -3.91
N SER A 514 36.50 19.56 -4.14
CA SER A 514 36.11 18.22 -4.56
C SER A 514 36.70 17.77 -5.91
N GLY A 515 37.16 18.70 -6.76
CA GLY A 515 37.82 18.42 -8.02
C GLY A 515 39.29 18.09 -7.84
N ASP A 516 39.99 18.83 -6.99
CA ASP A 516 41.40 18.58 -6.68
C ASP A 516 41.59 17.36 -5.78
N GLN A 517 40.63 17.05 -4.89
CA GLN A 517 40.58 15.78 -4.16
C GLN A 517 40.52 14.58 -5.11
N ARG A 518 39.71 14.67 -6.18
CA ARG A 518 39.59 13.60 -7.19
C ARG A 518 40.85 13.48 -8.04
N ARG A 519 41.52 14.58 -8.37
CA ARG A 519 42.80 14.56 -9.11
C ARG A 519 43.93 13.98 -8.27
N LEU A 520 44.02 14.30 -6.98
CA LEU A 520 44.98 13.70 -6.06
C LEU A 520 44.75 12.19 -5.88
N LEU A 521 43.49 11.76 -5.83
CA LEU A 521 43.14 10.33 -5.82
C LEU A 521 43.45 9.64 -7.15
N ALA A 522 43.39 10.35 -8.28
CA ALA A 522 43.70 9.82 -9.60
C ALA A 522 45.21 9.76 -9.92
N PHE A 523 46.06 10.52 -9.22
CA PHE A 523 47.49 10.66 -9.56
C PHE A 523 48.48 9.85 -8.70
N GLY A 524 48.01 9.02 -7.75
CA GLY A 524 48.91 8.04 -7.11
C GLY A 524 48.47 7.57 -5.73
N LEU A 525 47.60 6.55 -5.69
CA LEU A 525 47.39 5.76 -4.47
C LEU A 525 48.55 4.77 -4.21
N ASP A 526 49.22 4.28 -5.26
CA ASP A 526 50.22 3.20 -5.13
C ASP A 526 51.48 3.59 -4.35
N GLN A 527 51.93 4.86 -4.46
CA GLN A 527 53.15 5.31 -3.77
C GLN A 527 52.94 5.67 -2.30
N LEU A 528 51.69 5.94 -1.88
CA LEU A 528 51.36 6.36 -0.51
C LEU A 528 50.82 5.19 0.33
N ILE A 529 50.08 4.27 -0.30
CA ILE A 529 49.40 3.18 0.42
C ILE A 529 50.32 1.98 0.65
N SER A 530 51.26 1.69 -0.26
CA SER A 530 52.16 0.54 -0.11
C SER A 530 52.99 0.61 1.20
N PRO A 531 53.62 1.74 1.57
CA PRO A 531 54.35 1.87 2.83
C PRO A 531 53.42 1.80 4.07
N ILE A 532 52.19 2.31 3.97
CA ILE A 532 51.21 2.28 5.07
C ILE A 532 50.71 0.86 5.31
N ILE A 533 50.49 0.07 4.25
CA ILE A 533 50.14 -1.35 4.34
C ILE A 533 51.29 -2.16 4.94
N GLU A 534 52.54 -1.87 4.59
CA GLU A 534 53.71 -2.50 5.24
C GLU A 534 53.82 -2.13 6.73
N ILE A 535 53.56 -0.87 7.10
CA ILE A 535 53.53 -0.42 8.50
C ILE A 535 52.40 -1.12 9.28
N LEU A 536 51.22 -1.29 8.68
CA LEU A 536 50.09 -1.98 9.31
C LEU A 536 50.29 -3.50 9.39
N ARG A 537 50.99 -4.10 8.42
CA ARG A 537 51.44 -5.51 8.42
C ARG A 537 52.38 -5.79 9.59
N ASP A 538 53.32 -4.89 9.85
CA ASP A 538 54.33 -5.06 10.89
C ASP A 538 53.76 -4.73 12.29
N LEU A 539 52.79 -3.80 12.39
CA LEU A 539 52.08 -3.49 13.64
C LEU A 539 51.06 -4.56 14.06
N GLY A 540 50.33 -5.14 13.10
CA GLY A 540 49.31 -6.18 13.36
C GLY A 540 49.90 -7.50 13.87
N SER A 541 51.15 -7.79 13.52
CA SER A 541 51.87 -8.98 14.01
C SER A 541 52.51 -8.77 15.39
N ALA A 542 52.75 -7.52 15.82
CA ALA A 542 53.42 -7.20 17.08
C ALA A 542 52.47 -6.86 18.26
N LYS A 543 51.25 -6.36 18.02
CA LYS A 543 50.31 -5.97 19.09
C LYS A 543 48.82 -6.18 18.73
N PRO A 544 48.17 -7.24 19.23
CA PRO A 544 46.73 -7.51 19.02
C PRO A 544 45.79 -6.39 19.53
N ASP A 545 46.19 -5.64 20.55
CA ASP A 545 45.37 -4.55 21.12
C ASP A 545 45.26 -3.33 20.19
N PHE A 546 46.28 -3.11 19.34
CA PHE A 546 46.26 -2.03 18.34
C PHE A 546 45.22 -2.30 17.24
N VAL A 547 45.09 -3.58 16.86
CA VAL A 547 44.08 -4.05 15.90
C VAL A 547 42.67 -3.81 16.47
N THR A 548 42.47 -4.06 17.76
CA THR A 548 41.20 -3.82 18.45
C THR A 548 40.85 -2.33 18.52
N GLY A 549 41.83 -1.45 18.78
CA GLY A 549 41.64 0.01 18.76
C GLY A 549 41.38 0.58 17.36
N PHE A 550 42.02 0.04 16.34
CA PHE A 550 41.77 0.39 14.93
C PHE A 550 40.36 -0.05 14.48
N TYR A 551 39.88 -1.20 14.95
CA TYR A 551 38.52 -1.69 14.68
C TYR A 551 37.42 -0.90 15.41
N GLN A 552 37.65 -0.47 16.66
CA GLN A 552 36.73 0.43 17.36
C GLN A 552 36.56 1.75 16.59
N TRP A 553 37.66 2.29 16.06
CA TRP A 553 37.67 3.49 15.22
C TRP A 553 36.99 3.27 13.85
N GLN A 554 37.15 2.09 13.24
CA GLN A 554 36.48 1.73 11.98
C GLN A 554 34.96 1.63 12.15
N HIS A 555 34.51 1.04 13.27
CA HIS A 555 33.09 0.94 13.63
C HIS A 555 32.45 2.33 13.83
N ASP A 556 33.18 3.29 14.39
CA ASP A 556 32.70 4.67 14.59
C ASP A 556 32.66 5.50 13.29
N THR A 557 33.35 5.06 12.23
CA THR A 557 33.48 5.80 10.95
C THR A 557 32.57 5.25 9.84
N TYR A 558 31.81 4.18 10.10
CA TYR A 558 31.10 3.36 9.09
C TYR A 558 29.90 4.02 8.38
N SER A 559 29.66 5.32 8.53
CA SER A 559 28.55 6.00 7.83
C SER A 559 28.91 6.63 6.47
N ARG A 560 30.18 6.63 6.01
CA ARG A 560 30.58 7.44 4.82
C ARG A 560 31.64 6.90 3.85
N SER A 561 31.92 5.59 3.73
CA SER A 561 33.03 5.14 2.85
C SER A 561 32.85 3.81 2.12
N SER A 562 31.73 3.61 1.41
CA SER A 562 31.52 2.46 0.51
C SER A 562 32.35 2.51 -0.80
N ALA A 563 32.82 3.70 -1.22
CA ALA A 563 33.48 3.90 -2.51
C ALA A 563 34.90 3.31 -2.62
N VAL A 564 35.67 3.30 -1.53
CA VAL A 564 37.07 2.84 -1.54
C VAL A 564 37.15 1.31 -1.64
N PHE A 565 36.19 0.61 -1.04
CA PHE A 565 36.13 -0.85 -1.05
C PHE A 565 35.60 -1.41 -2.38
N ALA A 566 34.65 -0.72 -3.02
CA ALA A 566 34.18 -1.03 -4.36
C ALA A 566 35.29 -0.88 -5.42
N ALA A 567 36.16 0.14 -5.26
CA ALA A 567 37.30 0.35 -6.14
C ALA A 567 38.35 -0.77 -6.03
N ALA A 568 38.61 -1.31 -4.83
CA ALA A 568 39.57 -2.42 -4.65
C ALA A 568 39.09 -3.74 -5.26
N ILE A 569 37.77 -3.96 -5.33
CA ILE A 569 37.15 -5.16 -5.94
C ILE A 569 37.17 -5.08 -7.48
N ALA A 570 37.11 -3.87 -8.05
CA ALA A 570 37.12 -3.66 -9.49
C ALA A 570 38.47 -3.98 -10.19
N VAL A 571 39.57 -4.12 -9.43
CA VAL A 571 40.93 -4.27 -10.00
C VAL A 571 41.37 -5.74 -10.16
N GLY A 572 40.55 -6.72 -9.78
CA GLY A 572 40.70 -8.11 -10.28
C GLY A 572 42.00 -8.86 -9.96
N GLU A 573 42.63 -8.61 -8.80
CA GLU A 573 43.85 -9.33 -8.39
C GLU A 573 43.54 -10.59 -7.53
N PRO A 574 44.13 -11.77 -7.83
CA PRO A 574 43.81 -13.04 -7.16
C PRO A 574 44.45 -13.23 -5.77
N LEU A 575 45.22 -12.26 -5.26
CA LEU A 575 46.05 -12.42 -4.06
C LEU A 575 45.34 -12.23 -2.71
N VAL A 576 44.04 -11.91 -2.70
CA VAL A 576 43.24 -11.79 -1.46
C VAL A 576 42.84 -13.17 -0.87
N GLY A 577 43.26 -14.27 -1.49
CA GLY A 577 42.83 -15.62 -1.15
C GLY A 577 43.52 -16.32 0.03
N VAL A 578 44.49 -15.73 0.73
CA VAL A 578 45.40 -16.53 1.60
C VAL A 578 45.40 -16.19 3.10
N PHE A 579 44.68 -15.17 3.58
CA PHE A 579 44.58 -14.93 5.03
C PHE A 579 43.14 -14.68 5.46
N ILE A 580 42.51 -15.70 6.05
CA ILE A 580 41.13 -15.66 6.53
C ILE A 580 41.14 -15.82 8.04
N THR A 581 40.82 -14.75 8.76
CA THR A 581 40.33 -14.81 10.13
C THR A 581 38.80 -14.81 10.12
N ASP A 582 38.19 -15.47 11.12
CA ASP A 582 36.75 -15.71 11.28
C ASP A 582 35.89 -14.42 11.18
N GLN A 583 36.45 -13.28 11.59
CA GLN A 583 35.77 -11.97 11.55
C GLN A 583 35.54 -11.46 10.11
N PHE A 584 36.41 -11.80 9.15
CA PHE A 584 36.30 -11.32 7.77
C PHE A 584 35.26 -12.11 6.95
N ALA A 585 35.02 -13.38 7.33
CA ALA A 585 33.95 -14.19 6.76
C ALA A 585 32.56 -13.63 7.12
N ARG A 586 32.39 -13.13 8.35
CA ARG A 586 31.16 -12.44 8.80
C ARG A 586 30.89 -11.15 8.02
N ASN A 587 31.93 -10.36 7.74
CA ASN A 587 31.81 -9.13 6.94
C ASN A 587 31.47 -9.40 5.46
N ARG A 588 31.97 -10.50 4.87
CA ARG A 588 31.55 -10.94 3.54
C ARG A 588 30.09 -11.40 3.51
N PHE A 589 29.59 -11.96 4.60
CA PHE A 589 28.20 -12.42 4.68
C PHE A 589 27.21 -11.27 4.74
N GLY A 590 27.51 -10.21 5.51
CA GLY A 590 26.76 -8.95 5.47
C GLY A 590 26.73 -8.34 4.05
N LEU A 591 27.87 -8.34 3.35
CA LEU A 591 27.93 -7.90 1.96
C LEU A 591 27.12 -8.79 1.01
N LEU A 592 27.14 -10.12 1.22
CA LEU A 592 26.35 -11.07 0.45
C LEU A 592 24.85 -10.86 0.68
N ILE A 593 24.43 -10.57 1.91
CA ILE A 593 23.04 -10.22 2.26
C ILE A 593 22.63 -8.95 1.52
N ASP A 594 23.43 -7.88 1.61
CA ASP A 594 23.17 -6.62 0.90
C ASP A 594 23.09 -6.84 -0.62
N LEU A 595 23.96 -7.67 -1.19
CA LEU A 595 23.94 -8.02 -2.61
C LEU A 595 22.72 -8.85 -2.99
N LEU A 596 22.29 -9.78 -2.13
CA LEU A 596 21.14 -10.65 -2.35
C LEU A 596 19.80 -9.92 -2.24
N GLU A 597 19.70 -8.96 -1.31
CA GLU A 597 18.52 -8.11 -1.20
C GLU A 597 18.34 -7.25 -2.45
N ASN A 598 19.45 -6.74 -2.98
CA ASN A 598 19.48 -5.78 -4.07
C ASN A 598 19.63 -6.38 -5.48
N ASN A 599 19.93 -7.67 -5.64
CA ASN A 599 20.18 -8.27 -6.95
C ASN A 599 19.50 -9.64 -7.15
N SER A 600 18.42 -9.65 -7.93
CA SER A 600 17.56 -10.82 -8.12
C SER A 600 18.07 -11.86 -9.13
N LYS A 601 19.17 -11.57 -9.83
CA LYS A 601 19.78 -12.45 -10.85
C LYS A 601 21.25 -12.76 -10.56
N LEU A 602 21.71 -12.45 -9.36
CA LEU A 602 23.10 -12.65 -8.97
C LEU A 602 23.46 -14.14 -9.07
N ASN A 603 24.44 -14.47 -9.90
CA ASN A 603 25.10 -15.76 -9.83
C ASN A 603 25.77 -15.86 -8.46
N LEU A 604 25.30 -16.77 -7.64
CA LEU A 604 25.74 -16.90 -6.25
C LEU A 604 27.09 -17.61 -6.12
N ARG A 605 27.55 -18.29 -7.17
CA ARG A 605 28.79 -19.07 -7.19
C ARG A 605 30.04 -18.29 -6.75
N PRO A 606 30.30 -17.06 -7.22
CA PRO A 606 31.54 -16.34 -6.86
C PRO A 606 31.57 -15.89 -5.40
N TYR A 607 30.42 -15.85 -4.73
CA TYR A 607 30.28 -15.32 -3.38
C TYR A 607 30.44 -16.39 -2.30
N PHE A 608 30.34 -17.66 -2.68
CA PHE A 608 30.68 -18.77 -1.81
C PHE A 608 32.16 -19.14 -1.98
N PRO A 609 32.92 -19.34 -0.89
CA PRO A 609 34.21 -20.01 -0.94
C PRO A 609 34.10 -21.31 -1.77
N PRO A 610 35.10 -21.65 -2.61
CA PRO A 610 34.99 -22.79 -3.53
C PRO A 610 34.55 -24.10 -2.85
N VAL A 611 35.09 -24.37 -1.65
CA VAL A 611 34.75 -25.55 -0.84
C VAL A 611 33.27 -25.53 -0.40
N TRP A 612 32.71 -24.36 -0.09
CA TRP A 612 31.32 -24.21 0.32
C TRP A 612 30.39 -24.37 -0.87
N PHE A 613 30.73 -23.75 -1.99
CA PHE A 613 30.00 -23.90 -3.24
C PHE A 613 29.93 -25.37 -3.65
N GLU A 614 31.07 -26.08 -3.64
CA GLU A 614 31.13 -27.48 -4.02
C GLU A 614 30.24 -28.36 -3.11
N LYS A 615 30.27 -28.15 -1.79
CA LYS A 615 29.42 -28.88 -0.84
C LYS A 615 27.93 -28.56 -1.03
N LEU A 616 27.57 -27.28 -1.18
CA LEU A 616 26.19 -26.86 -1.46
C LEU A 616 25.71 -27.38 -2.82
N SER A 617 26.54 -27.32 -3.86
CA SER A 617 26.22 -27.84 -5.19
C SER A 617 26.03 -29.35 -5.20
N LEU A 618 26.82 -30.11 -4.41
CA LEU A 618 26.62 -31.55 -4.24
C LEU A 618 25.29 -31.86 -3.54
N LEU A 619 24.98 -31.15 -2.44
CA LEU A 619 23.74 -31.34 -1.68
C LEU A 619 22.50 -30.90 -2.48
N LEU A 620 22.67 -29.92 -3.37
CA LEU A 620 21.62 -29.35 -4.20
C LEU A 620 21.68 -29.83 -5.65
N ALA A 621 22.42 -30.91 -5.93
CA ALA A 621 22.59 -31.45 -7.28
C ALA A 621 21.25 -31.87 -7.92
N LYS A 622 20.22 -32.15 -7.11
CA LYS A 622 18.84 -32.39 -7.57
C LYS A 622 18.17 -31.15 -8.18
N TYR A 623 18.74 -29.96 -8.00
CA TYR A 623 18.32 -28.70 -8.61
C TYR A 623 19.31 -28.32 -9.70
N HIS A 624 19.05 -28.73 -10.94
CA HIS A 624 19.97 -28.61 -12.08
C HIS A 624 20.56 -27.20 -12.31
N ASP A 625 19.84 -26.15 -11.94
CA ASP A 625 20.24 -24.75 -12.16
C ASP A 625 20.62 -24.00 -10.86
N ALA A 626 20.90 -24.71 -9.77
CA ALA A 626 21.22 -24.08 -8.49
C ALA A 626 22.38 -23.08 -8.60
N PHE A 627 22.19 -21.90 -8.01
CA PHE A 627 23.18 -20.81 -7.93
C PHE A 627 23.56 -20.12 -9.25
N THR A 628 22.98 -20.52 -10.38
CA THR A 628 23.29 -19.95 -11.69
C THR A 628 22.68 -18.55 -11.90
N GLY A 629 21.68 -18.17 -11.12
CA GLY A 629 20.88 -16.95 -11.35
C GLY A 629 19.87 -17.10 -12.50
N ALA A 630 19.76 -18.29 -13.11
CA ALA A 630 18.78 -18.58 -14.15
C ALA A 630 17.34 -18.51 -13.59
N GLN A 631 16.33 -18.38 -14.46
CA GLN A 631 14.93 -18.34 -14.02
C GLN A 631 14.47 -19.66 -13.37
N SER A 632 15.10 -20.76 -13.74
CA SER A 632 14.91 -22.08 -13.15
C SER A 632 15.71 -22.30 -11.86
N ASP A 633 16.57 -21.35 -11.46
CA ASP A 633 17.36 -21.38 -10.23
C ASP A 633 16.48 -21.08 -9.01
N LYS A 634 15.72 -22.09 -8.60
CA LYS A 634 14.85 -22.04 -7.41
C LYS A 634 15.67 -21.89 -6.12
N VAL A 635 16.93 -22.31 -6.12
CA VAL A 635 17.81 -22.28 -4.93
C VAL A 635 18.21 -20.84 -4.61
N SER A 636 18.69 -20.07 -5.58
CA SER A 636 19.05 -18.67 -5.35
C SER A 636 17.85 -17.82 -4.94
N GLU A 637 16.67 -18.11 -5.50
CA GLU A 637 15.43 -17.43 -5.11
C GLU A 637 15.04 -17.78 -3.66
N TYR A 638 15.19 -19.05 -3.27
CA TYR A 638 14.96 -19.51 -1.92
C TYR A 638 15.93 -18.87 -0.92
N ILE A 639 17.23 -18.88 -1.20
CA ILE A 639 18.24 -18.24 -0.33
C ILE A 639 17.95 -16.75 -0.16
N ARG A 640 17.57 -16.04 -1.22
CA ARG A 640 17.14 -14.64 -1.12
C ARG A 640 15.92 -14.45 -0.22
N ASN A 641 14.94 -15.36 -0.31
CA ASN A 641 13.76 -15.32 0.55
C ASN A 641 14.16 -15.56 2.02
N VAL A 642 15.02 -16.56 2.26
CA VAL A 642 15.57 -16.87 3.58
C VAL A 642 16.30 -15.67 4.18
N VAL A 643 17.18 -15.05 3.39
CA VAL A 643 17.91 -13.85 3.79
C VAL A 643 16.94 -12.74 4.15
N ARG A 644 16.04 -12.35 3.23
CA ARG A 644 15.07 -11.25 3.46
C ARG A 644 14.17 -11.44 4.69
N ASN A 645 13.84 -12.68 5.03
CA ASN A 645 12.90 -12.96 6.10
C ASN A 645 13.57 -13.32 7.43
N ASN A 646 14.86 -13.70 7.46
CA ASN A 646 15.52 -14.28 8.63
C ASN A 646 17.05 -14.08 8.62
N CYS A 647 17.55 -12.88 8.31
CA CYS A 647 19.00 -12.55 8.31
C CYS A 647 19.75 -13.01 9.57
N ALA A 648 19.10 -13.03 10.72
CA ALA A 648 19.73 -13.38 12.00
C ALA A 648 20.18 -14.85 12.09
N LEU A 649 19.64 -15.76 11.27
CA LEU A 649 19.96 -17.19 11.34
C LEU A 649 21.18 -17.58 10.48
N LEU A 650 21.57 -16.74 9.52
CA LEU A 650 22.70 -17.01 8.62
C LEU A 650 23.89 -16.11 8.96
N THR A 651 24.52 -16.33 10.11
CA THR A 651 25.62 -15.49 10.61
C THR A 651 27.01 -16.03 10.30
N ASP A 652 27.13 -17.33 10.01
CA ASP A 652 28.40 -18.03 9.87
C ASP A 652 28.31 -19.25 8.93
N ILE A 653 29.45 -19.94 8.77
CA ILE A 653 29.60 -21.14 7.93
C ILE A 653 28.73 -22.30 8.42
N ASP A 654 28.54 -22.43 9.74
CA ASP A 654 27.85 -23.55 10.33
C ASP A 654 26.34 -23.39 10.16
N SER A 655 25.83 -22.15 10.10
CA SER A 655 24.48 -21.81 9.66
C SER A 655 24.21 -22.18 8.20
N LEU A 656 25.19 -22.04 7.29
CA LEU A 656 25.03 -22.49 5.90
C LEU A 656 24.93 -24.01 5.78
N ALA A 657 25.68 -24.75 6.61
CA ALA A 657 25.55 -26.19 6.68
C ALA A 657 24.15 -26.60 7.18
N ILE A 658 23.63 -25.90 8.20
CA ILE A 658 22.24 -26.09 8.66
C ILE A 658 21.25 -25.79 7.52
N LEU A 659 21.43 -24.70 6.77
CA LEU A 659 20.56 -24.37 5.64
C LEU A 659 20.60 -25.44 4.55
N ALA A 660 21.77 -26.00 4.25
CA ALA A 660 21.89 -27.06 3.28
C ALA A 660 21.15 -28.32 3.75
N ASP A 661 21.34 -28.72 5.01
CA ASP A 661 20.62 -29.84 5.62
C ASP A 661 19.10 -29.58 5.63
N PHE A 662 18.67 -28.35 5.94
CA PHE A 662 17.27 -27.94 5.85
C PHE A 662 16.70 -28.17 4.45
N ILE A 663 17.41 -27.76 3.39
CA ILE A 663 16.96 -27.95 2.01
C ILE A 663 16.94 -29.43 1.60
N VAL A 664 17.84 -30.24 2.16
CA VAL A 664 17.78 -31.70 1.97
C VAL A 664 16.49 -32.26 2.57
N GLU A 665 16.17 -31.86 3.80
CA GLU A 665 15.07 -32.43 4.60
C GLU A 665 13.68 -31.89 4.25
N PHE A 666 13.59 -30.60 3.90
CA PHE A 666 12.34 -29.88 3.65
C PHE A 666 12.23 -29.34 2.22
N GLY A 667 13.28 -29.42 1.41
CA GLY A 667 13.31 -28.80 0.09
C GLY A 667 13.39 -27.27 0.15
N LEU A 668 12.93 -26.62 -0.92
CA LEU A 668 12.94 -25.15 -1.04
C LEU A 668 11.67 -24.51 -0.47
N VAL A 669 11.20 -25.02 0.67
CA VAL A 669 9.98 -24.55 1.33
C VAL A 669 10.21 -23.17 1.94
N LYS A 670 9.56 -22.15 1.37
CA LYS A 670 9.68 -20.73 1.75
C LYS A 670 8.90 -20.41 3.05
N THR A 671 9.17 -21.14 4.12
CA THR A 671 8.53 -20.94 5.44
C THR A 671 9.57 -20.49 6.47
N PRO A 672 9.65 -19.18 6.78
CA PRO A 672 10.63 -18.65 7.73
C PRO A 672 10.58 -19.35 9.11
N ILE A 673 9.38 -19.62 9.65
CA ILE A 673 9.22 -20.28 10.95
C ILE A 673 9.69 -21.74 10.94
N LEU A 674 9.52 -22.46 9.83
CA LEU A 674 9.96 -23.86 9.70
C LEU A 674 11.49 -23.93 9.75
N MET A 675 12.14 -22.99 9.07
CA MET A 675 13.58 -22.84 9.11
C MET A 675 14.04 -22.41 10.51
N GLU A 676 13.41 -21.42 11.13
CA GLU A 676 13.72 -21.01 12.50
C GLU A 676 13.64 -22.19 13.49
N TYR A 677 12.58 -22.98 13.43
CA TYR A 677 12.40 -24.14 14.31
C TYR A 677 13.46 -25.21 14.06
N TYR A 678 13.83 -25.42 12.79
CA TYR A 678 14.92 -26.32 12.43
C TYR A 678 16.28 -25.84 12.97
N PHE A 679 16.57 -24.54 12.82
CA PHE A 679 17.79 -23.94 13.35
C PHE A 679 17.85 -24.04 14.86
N ASN A 680 16.74 -23.78 15.58
CA ASN A 680 16.69 -23.92 17.03
C ASN A 680 17.04 -25.35 17.47
N ILE A 681 16.50 -26.37 16.79
CA ILE A 681 16.82 -27.79 17.08
C ILE A 681 18.31 -28.04 16.86
N LYS A 682 18.86 -27.62 15.72
CA LYS A 682 20.29 -27.81 15.42
C LYS A 682 21.20 -27.08 16.40
N ASN A 683 20.81 -25.90 16.86
CA ASN A 683 21.59 -25.12 17.81
C ASN A 683 21.52 -25.74 19.21
N VAL A 684 20.41 -26.36 19.60
CA VAL A 684 20.33 -27.19 20.82
C VAL A 684 21.23 -28.43 20.70
N ASP A 685 21.18 -29.14 19.57
CA ASP A 685 22.03 -30.32 19.32
C ASP A 685 23.53 -29.99 19.41
N ARG A 686 23.91 -28.77 19.04
CA ARG A 686 25.29 -28.25 19.12
C ARG A 686 25.66 -27.65 20.47
N GLY A 687 24.70 -27.46 21.37
CA GLY A 687 24.91 -26.79 22.67
C GLY A 687 25.03 -25.26 22.58
N GLU A 688 24.68 -24.66 21.44
CA GLU A 688 24.63 -23.21 21.24
C GLU A 688 23.36 -22.59 21.87
N LEU A 689 22.27 -23.36 21.90
CA LEU A 689 21.08 -23.05 22.68
C LEU A 689 20.95 -24.05 23.84
N SER A 690 20.73 -23.55 25.06
CA SER A 690 20.56 -24.41 26.24
C SER A 690 19.21 -25.14 26.25
N GLN A 691 18.18 -24.57 25.60
CA GLN A 691 16.84 -25.13 25.47
C GLN A 691 16.14 -24.52 24.25
N LEU A 692 15.15 -25.22 23.71
CA LEU A 692 14.29 -24.69 22.66
C LEU A 692 13.42 -23.53 23.18
N PRO A 693 12.99 -22.60 22.31
CA PRO A 693 11.98 -21.60 22.67
C PRO A 693 10.72 -22.26 23.24
N VAL A 694 10.12 -21.62 24.25
CA VAL A 694 8.98 -22.17 25.00
C VAL A 694 7.81 -22.49 24.07
N GLU A 695 7.58 -21.67 23.06
CA GLU A 695 6.54 -21.89 22.04
C GLU A 695 6.79 -23.19 21.27
N GLN A 696 8.00 -23.39 20.73
CA GLN A 696 8.36 -24.58 19.97
C GLN A 696 8.34 -25.85 20.83
N PHE A 697 8.78 -25.75 22.09
CA PHE A 697 8.74 -26.85 23.05
C PHE A 697 7.29 -27.25 23.39
N ASN A 698 6.42 -26.27 23.65
CA ASN A 698 5.01 -26.50 23.97
C ASN A 698 4.21 -27.08 22.80
N GLU A 699 4.66 -26.86 21.56
CA GLU A 699 4.07 -27.45 20.36
C GLU A 699 4.59 -28.86 20.05
N ASP A 700 5.43 -29.45 20.92
CA ASP A 700 6.06 -30.77 20.75
C ASP A 700 6.91 -30.90 19.47
N LEU A 701 7.54 -29.80 19.06
CA LEU A 701 8.42 -29.73 17.89
C LEU A 701 9.88 -29.73 18.34
N THR A 702 10.23 -30.75 19.13
CA THR A 702 11.49 -30.83 19.86
C THR A 702 12.65 -31.44 19.09
N ASP A 703 12.37 -32.15 17.99
CA ASP A 703 13.37 -32.71 17.09
C ASP A 703 12.96 -32.61 15.61
N ILE A 704 13.91 -32.88 14.72
CA ILE A 704 13.73 -32.77 13.27
C ILE A 704 12.66 -33.75 12.76
N GLN A 705 12.55 -34.94 13.33
CA GLN A 705 11.58 -35.95 12.88
C GLN A 705 10.15 -35.50 13.20
N HIS A 706 9.93 -34.95 14.40
CA HIS A 706 8.66 -34.36 14.80
C HIS A 706 8.29 -33.17 13.91
N LEU A 707 9.26 -32.28 13.64
CA LEU A 707 9.07 -31.13 12.74
C LEU A 707 8.70 -31.56 11.31
N GLN A 708 9.42 -32.53 10.75
CA GLN A 708 9.13 -33.11 9.42
C GLN A 708 7.76 -33.77 9.36
N ARG A 709 7.43 -34.57 10.37
CA ARG A 709 6.14 -35.25 10.47
C ARG A 709 5.02 -34.22 10.50
N ARG A 710 5.10 -33.20 11.38
CA ARG A 710 4.07 -32.16 11.49
C ARG A 710 3.93 -31.35 10.20
N PHE A 711 5.03 -30.96 9.56
CA PHE A 711 5.01 -30.28 8.27
C PHE A 711 4.30 -31.11 7.19
N ARG A 712 4.65 -32.39 7.05
CA ARG A 712 4.03 -33.31 6.08
C ARG A 712 2.55 -33.53 6.38
N GLU A 713 2.18 -33.67 7.65
CA GLU A 713 0.79 -33.81 8.10
C GLU A 713 -0.05 -32.60 7.71
N ILE A 714 0.38 -31.38 8.05
CA ILE A 714 -0.37 -30.17 7.70
C ILE A 714 -0.47 -30.03 6.18
N ARG A 715 0.62 -30.22 5.44
CA ARG A 715 0.58 -30.18 3.97
C ARG A 715 -0.39 -31.19 3.37
N ALA A 716 -0.39 -32.43 3.86
CA ALA A 716 -1.34 -33.47 3.42
C ALA A 716 -2.79 -33.08 3.75
N LYS A 717 -3.03 -32.43 4.89
CA LYS A 717 -4.34 -31.87 5.27
C LYS A 717 -4.79 -30.72 4.37
N VAL A 718 -3.88 -29.84 3.95
CA VAL A 718 -4.20 -28.78 2.96
C VAL A 718 -4.62 -29.40 1.62
N ILE A 719 -3.89 -30.41 1.16
CA ILE A 719 -4.15 -31.07 -0.12
C ILE A 719 -5.47 -31.85 -0.09
N SER A 720 -5.73 -32.61 0.97
CA SER A 720 -7.00 -33.34 1.15
C SER A 720 -8.19 -32.40 1.38
N GLY A 721 -7.97 -31.27 2.05
CA GLY A 721 -9.04 -30.36 2.51
C GLY A 721 -9.42 -30.57 3.98
N ASP A 722 -8.86 -31.58 4.64
CA ASP A 722 -9.13 -31.95 6.03
C ASP A 722 -8.32 -31.10 7.03
N ILE A 723 -8.47 -29.77 6.93
CA ILE A 723 -7.84 -28.83 7.88
C ILE A 723 -8.43 -29.08 9.29
N PRO A 724 -7.60 -29.25 10.34
CA PRO A 724 -8.07 -29.41 11.73
C PRO A 724 -8.91 -28.21 12.17
N SER A 725 -9.72 -28.34 13.23
CA SER A 725 -10.45 -27.19 13.75
C SER A 725 -9.51 -26.12 14.34
N PRO A 726 -9.92 -24.84 14.44
CA PRO A 726 -9.04 -23.76 14.89
C PRO A 726 -8.40 -23.97 16.27
N ASP A 727 -9.05 -24.70 17.17
CA ASP A 727 -8.56 -25.07 18.51
C ASP A 727 -7.48 -26.18 18.49
N GLN A 728 -7.36 -26.91 17.38
CA GLN A 728 -6.36 -27.96 17.16
C GLN A 728 -5.14 -27.46 16.37
N MET A 729 -5.14 -26.18 15.98
CA MET A 729 -4.09 -25.56 15.17
C MET A 729 -3.18 -24.71 16.05
N THR A 730 -1.88 -25.00 16.01
CA THR A 730 -0.86 -24.18 16.66
C THR A 730 -0.48 -23.00 15.78
N LYS A 731 0.40 -22.10 16.28
CA LYS A 731 0.91 -21.00 15.46
C LYS A 731 1.70 -21.53 14.27
N PHE A 732 2.56 -22.52 14.50
CA PHE A 732 3.31 -23.21 13.44
C PHE A 732 2.38 -23.75 12.35
N ASP A 733 1.26 -24.40 12.71
CA ASP A 733 0.34 -24.96 11.74
C ASP A 733 -0.27 -23.90 10.82
N TYR A 734 -0.62 -22.72 11.36
CA TYR A 734 -1.11 -21.60 10.56
C TYR A 734 -0.06 -21.03 9.63
N ASP A 735 1.19 -20.98 10.06
CA ASP A 735 2.30 -20.52 9.22
C ASP A 735 2.56 -21.49 8.06
N ILE A 736 2.55 -22.81 8.31
CA ILE A 736 2.62 -23.82 7.24
C ILE A 736 1.42 -23.69 6.30
N LEU A 737 0.20 -23.58 6.84
CA LEU A 737 -1.02 -23.40 6.06
C LEU A 737 -0.94 -22.17 5.17
N ALA A 738 -0.45 -21.04 5.68
CA ALA A 738 -0.28 -19.80 4.94
C ALA A 738 0.72 -19.94 3.78
N VAL A 739 1.81 -20.69 3.97
CA VAL A 739 2.80 -20.90 2.90
C VAL A 739 2.31 -21.88 1.83
N GLU A 740 1.65 -22.97 2.23
CA GLU A 740 1.09 -23.95 1.29
C GLU A 740 -0.06 -23.35 0.47
N THR A 741 -0.87 -22.47 1.08
CA THR A 741 -1.97 -21.77 0.40
C THR A 741 -1.55 -20.46 -0.27
N LYS A 742 -0.28 -20.05 -0.16
CA LYS A 742 0.24 -18.76 -0.66
C LYS A 742 -0.50 -17.55 -0.10
N PHE A 743 -1.05 -17.65 1.11
CA PHE A 743 -1.87 -16.60 1.72
C PHE A 743 -1.17 -15.24 1.77
N TYR A 744 0.08 -15.20 2.27
CA TYR A 744 0.86 -13.96 2.40
C TYR A 744 1.63 -13.57 1.13
N THR A 745 1.86 -14.52 0.22
CA THR A 745 2.65 -14.29 -1.01
C THR A 745 1.81 -14.12 -2.26
N SER A 746 0.50 -14.35 -2.18
CA SER A 746 -0.41 -14.14 -3.29
C SER A 746 -0.37 -12.69 -3.73
N ARG A 747 -0.32 -12.45 -5.05
CA ARG A 747 -0.47 -11.10 -5.62
C ARG A 747 -1.80 -10.42 -5.25
N TRP A 748 -2.76 -11.19 -4.76
CA TRP A 748 -4.05 -10.71 -4.27
C TRP A 748 -4.19 -10.83 -2.74
N LYS A 749 -3.06 -10.81 -2.01
CA LYS A 749 -3.05 -10.80 -0.55
C LYS A 749 -3.88 -9.63 0.00
N ARG A 750 -4.44 -9.83 1.19
CA ARG A 750 -5.24 -8.82 1.90
C ARG A 750 -4.56 -8.53 3.22
N ASP A 751 -3.83 -7.42 3.29
CA ASP A 751 -2.95 -7.10 4.42
C ASP A 751 -3.67 -7.03 5.77
N TYR A 752 -4.98 -6.79 5.79
CA TYR A 752 -5.80 -6.71 7.00
C TYR A 752 -6.41 -8.05 7.47
N LYS A 753 -6.33 -9.12 6.66
CA LYS A 753 -6.89 -10.42 7.02
C LYS A 753 -5.78 -11.33 7.55
N LYS A 754 -6.05 -11.97 8.69
CA LYS A 754 -5.20 -13.02 9.25
C LYS A 754 -5.84 -14.38 9.00
N ILE A 755 -5.03 -15.37 8.65
CA ILE A 755 -5.51 -16.70 8.27
C ILE A 755 -6.19 -17.44 9.44
N ASP A 756 -5.69 -17.25 10.66
CA ASP A 756 -6.27 -17.81 11.88
C ASP A 756 -7.65 -17.23 12.18
N GLN A 757 -7.82 -15.91 11.99
CA GLN A 757 -9.12 -15.26 12.10
C GLN A 757 -10.11 -15.80 11.06
N MET A 758 -9.70 -15.89 9.80
CA MET A 758 -10.54 -16.45 8.73
C MET A 758 -10.95 -17.90 9.03
N HIS A 759 -10.05 -18.70 9.60
CA HIS A 759 -10.34 -20.07 9.96
C HIS A 759 -11.35 -20.17 11.11
N ARG A 760 -11.24 -19.30 12.12
CA ARG A 760 -12.22 -19.21 13.22
C ARG A 760 -13.59 -18.76 12.71
N GLU A 761 -13.64 -17.76 11.83
CA GLU A 761 -14.87 -17.30 11.17
C GLU A 761 -15.52 -18.45 10.38
N PHE A 762 -14.72 -19.17 9.59
CA PHE A 762 -15.17 -20.34 8.83
C PHE A 762 -15.70 -21.46 9.72
N ALA A 763 -14.99 -21.82 10.78
CA ALA A 763 -15.42 -22.85 11.73
C ALA A 763 -16.71 -22.45 12.46
N ALA A 764 -16.87 -21.18 12.82
CA ALA A 764 -18.11 -20.66 13.40
C ALA A 764 -19.28 -20.72 12.40
N ASP A 765 -19.04 -20.40 11.12
CA ASP A 765 -20.03 -20.55 10.05
C ASP A 765 -20.40 -22.03 9.82
N GLN A 766 -19.43 -22.95 9.91
CA GLN A 766 -19.66 -24.39 9.81
C GLN A 766 -20.50 -24.93 10.97
N GLN A 767 -20.14 -24.57 12.21
CA GLN A 767 -20.87 -24.98 13.42
C GLN A 767 -22.31 -24.43 13.41
N ALA A 768 -22.51 -23.22 12.88
CA ALA A 768 -23.82 -22.62 12.73
C ALA A 768 -24.64 -23.18 11.55
N GLY A 769 -24.12 -24.15 10.80
CA GLY A 769 -24.79 -24.73 9.62
C GLY A 769 -24.95 -23.76 8.44
N ARG A 770 -24.18 -22.66 8.41
CA ARG A 770 -24.20 -21.67 7.32
C ARG A 770 -23.39 -22.11 6.10
N LEU A 771 -22.57 -23.15 6.25
CA LEU A 771 -21.78 -23.73 5.18
C LEU A 771 -22.36 -25.08 4.75
N LEU A 772 -22.70 -25.20 3.47
CA LEU A 772 -23.08 -26.49 2.89
C LEU A 772 -21.85 -27.37 2.70
N SER A 773 -22.00 -28.67 2.98
CA SER A 773 -21.01 -29.70 2.66
C SER A 773 -20.78 -29.82 1.14
N LEU A 774 -19.68 -30.46 0.76
CA LEU A 774 -19.44 -30.82 -0.63
C LEU A 774 -20.60 -31.69 -1.15
N PRO A 775 -21.32 -31.27 -2.21
CA PRO A 775 -22.42 -32.07 -2.73
C PRO A 775 -21.91 -33.41 -3.26
N GLN A 776 -22.70 -34.48 -3.09
CA GLN A 776 -22.39 -35.77 -3.71
C GLN A 776 -22.28 -35.64 -5.23
N GLY A 777 -21.29 -36.32 -5.82
CA GLY A 777 -21.00 -36.31 -7.27
C GLY A 777 -19.79 -35.47 -7.68
N TYR A 778 -19.13 -34.80 -6.73
CA TYR A 778 -17.83 -34.14 -6.91
C TYR A 778 -16.71 -34.97 -6.29
N ASP A 779 -16.29 -36.01 -6.99
CA ASP A 779 -15.20 -36.89 -6.54
C ASP A 779 -13.83 -36.31 -6.94
N ALA A 780 -12.78 -36.64 -6.18
CA ALA A 780 -11.43 -36.24 -6.56
C ALA A 780 -10.94 -37.09 -7.75
N GLU A 781 -10.50 -36.45 -8.82
CA GLU A 781 -10.13 -37.13 -10.07
C GLU A 781 -8.74 -36.71 -10.55
N THR A 782 -8.04 -37.60 -11.26
CA THR A 782 -6.74 -37.28 -11.85
C THR A 782 -6.86 -37.17 -13.36
N ILE A 783 -6.50 -36.00 -13.90
CA ILE A 783 -6.49 -35.73 -15.34
C ILE A 783 -5.06 -35.78 -15.90
N ALA A 784 -4.90 -36.40 -17.07
CA ALA A 784 -3.65 -36.39 -17.81
C ALA A 784 -3.57 -35.16 -18.74
N VAL A 785 -2.71 -34.20 -18.40
CA VAL A 785 -2.51 -32.94 -19.12
C VAL A 785 -1.23 -33.01 -19.96
N ASP A 786 -1.29 -32.58 -21.21
CA ASP A 786 -0.11 -32.56 -22.09
C ASP A 786 0.95 -31.59 -21.55
N GLN A 787 2.19 -32.06 -21.48
CA GLN A 787 3.32 -31.21 -21.13
C GLN A 787 3.89 -30.52 -22.36
N ILE A 788 4.41 -29.31 -22.15
CA ILE A 788 5.12 -28.54 -23.15
C ILE A 788 6.53 -28.25 -22.64
N GLU A 789 7.48 -28.33 -23.55
CA GLU A 789 8.77 -27.68 -23.42
C GLU A 789 8.71 -26.45 -24.31
N LYS A 790 8.90 -25.27 -23.71
CA LYS A 790 9.03 -24.05 -24.50
C LYS A 790 10.36 -24.14 -25.25
N THR A 791 10.31 -24.28 -26.57
CA THR A 791 11.50 -24.25 -27.40
C THR A 791 12.18 -22.90 -27.24
N GLU A 792 13.51 -22.86 -27.41
CA GLU A 792 14.24 -21.60 -27.43
C GLU A 792 13.54 -20.59 -28.34
N VAL A 793 13.40 -19.37 -27.84
CA VAL A 793 12.89 -18.24 -28.62
C VAL A 793 13.81 -18.13 -29.82
N ASP A 794 13.26 -18.18 -31.04
CA ASP A 794 14.03 -17.73 -32.20
C ASP A 794 14.16 -16.21 -32.12
N VAL A 795 15.15 -15.77 -31.35
CA VAL A 795 15.47 -14.38 -31.08
C VAL A 795 15.87 -13.63 -32.35
N SER A 796 16.21 -14.35 -33.43
CA SER A 796 16.52 -13.75 -34.72
C SER A 796 15.30 -13.02 -35.32
N LEU A 797 14.08 -13.46 -35.00
CA LEU A 797 12.83 -12.87 -35.50
C LEU A 797 12.57 -11.44 -34.99
N CYS A 798 13.26 -11.00 -33.94
CA CYS A 798 13.19 -9.63 -33.42
C CYS A 798 14.59 -8.99 -33.31
N ALA A 799 15.54 -9.44 -34.15
CA ALA A 799 16.92 -8.99 -34.05
C ALA A 799 17.06 -7.47 -34.26
N GLY A 800 16.35 -6.93 -35.24
CA GLY A 800 16.38 -5.50 -35.55
C GLY A 800 15.87 -4.65 -34.39
N GLU A 801 14.75 -5.06 -33.79
CA GLU A 801 14.12 -4.35 -32.70
C GLU A 801 14.90 -4.48 -31.38
N TYR A 802 15.48 -5.64 -31.13
CA TYR A 802 16.41 -5.85 -30.02
C TYR A 802 17.60 -4.91 -30.11
N LEU A 803 18.27 -4.89 -31.27
CA LEU A 803 19.43 -4.04 -31.53
C LEU A 803 19.10 -2.55 -31.37
N LEU A 804 17.91 -2.16 -31.81
CA LEU A 804 17.40 -0.81 -31.70
C LEU A 804 17.19 -0.40 -30.23
N LEU A 805 16.52 -1.22 -29.41
CA LEU A 805 16.37 -0.93 -27.98
C LEU A 805 17.70 -0.95 -27.24
N ARG A 806 18.59 -1.88 -27.59
CA ARG A 806 19.94 -1.94 -27.03
C ARG A 806 20.71 -0.65 -27.30
N ARG A 807 20.73 -0.18 -28.54
CA ARG A 807 21.38 1.09 -28.88
C ARG A 807 20.81 2.26 -28.08
N ASP A 808 19.49 2.31 -27.93
CA ASP A 808 18.83 3.41 -27.22
C ASP A 808 19.06 3.32 -25.69
N LEU A 809 19.18 2.11 -25.15
CA LEU A 809 19.56 1.86 -23.76
C LEU A 809 21.01 2.26 -23.47
N LEU A 810 21.96 1.90 -24.35
CA LEU A 810 23.35 2.32 -24.22
C LEU A 810 23.50 3.83 -24.36
N ARG A 811 22.70 4.47 -25.22
CA ARG A 811 22.63 5.93 -25.28
C ARG A 811 22.10 6.52 -23.96
N ALA A 812 21.12 5.88 -23.33
CA ALA A 812 20.61 6.30 -22.03
C ALA A 812 21.69 6.23 -20.93
N GLU A 813 22.55 5.21 -20.97
CA GLU A 813 23.67 5.03 -20.05
C GLU A 813 24.71 6.14 -20.20
N GLN A 814 25.15 6.40 -21.44
CA GLN A 814 26.08 7.48 -21.75
C GLN A 814 25.56 8.86 -21.32
N LEU A 815 24.25 9.08 -21.45
CA LEU A 815 23.57 10.29 -21.01
C LEU A 815 23.66 10.48 -19.49
N ASN A 816 23.57 9.38 -18.74
CA ASN A 816 23.62 9.40 -17.28
C ASN A 816 25.05 9.50 -16.73
N GLU A 817 26.01 8.80 -17.32
CA GLU A 817 27.42 8.80 -16.86
C GLU A 817 28.05 10.19 -16.92
N ASN A 818 27.77 10.93 -18.00
CA ASN A 818 28.42 12.22 -18.25
C ASN A 818 27.54 13.41 -17.85
N LEU A 819 26.23 13.20 -17.63
CA LEU A 819 25.22 14.26 -17.51
C LEU A 819 25.36 15.33 -18.61
N ASP A 820 25.91 14.95 -19.77
CA ASP A 820 26.31 15.86 -20.83
C ASP A 820 25.11 16.14 -21.74
N VAL A 821 24.21 16.96 -21.22
CA VAL A 821 23.01 17.40 -21.94
C VAL A 821 23.39 18.10 -23.24
N ASP A 822 24.52 18.81 -23.31
CA ASP A 822 24.94 19.57 -24.49
C ASP A 822 25.42 18.68 -25.64
N ARG A 823 26.18 17.61 -25.32
CA ARG A 823 26.48 16.57 -26.31
C ARG A 823 25.20 15.92 -26.81
N PHE A 824 24.27 15.58 -25.91
CA PHE A 824 23.00 14.97 -26.29
C PHE A 824 22.17 15.91 -27.20
N LYS A 825 22.09 17.21 -26.90
CA LYS A 825 21.47 18.22 -27.79
C LYS A 825 22.09 18.22 -29.18
N THR A 826 23.42 18.11 -29.24
CA THR A 826 24.16 18.12 -30.50
C THR A 826 23.87 16.88 -31.33
N GLU A 827 23.83 15.70 -30.71
CA GLU A 827 23.47 14.44 -31.38
C GLU A 827 22.03 14.49 -31.93
N VAL A 828 21.09 15.00 -31.14
CA VAL A 828 19.68 15.14 -31.59
C VAL A 828 19.56 16.18 -32.71
N ALA A 829 20.23 17.33 -32.58
CA ALA A 829 20.24 18.36 -33.61
C ALA A 829 20.84 17.86 -34.93
N SER A 830 21.92 17.07 -34.86
CA SER A 830 22.54 16.44 -36.02
C SER A 830 21.60 15.46 -36.72
N ALA A 831 20.86 14.63 -35.98
CA ALA A 831 19.88 13.71 -36.56
C ALA A 831 18.71 14.46 -37.23
N ILE A 832 18.30 15.60 -36.68
CA ILE A 832 17.29 16.47 -37.29
C ILE A 832 17.84 17.13 -38.56
N ASP A 833 19.09 17.60 -38.54
CA ASP A 833 19.75 18.21 -39.71
C ASP A 833 19.85 17.22 -40.88
N GLU A 834 20.23 15.97 -40.60
CA GLU A 834 20.28 14.90 -41.59
C GLU A 834 18.90 14.63 -42.22
N GLU A 835 17.83 14.57 -41.42
CA GLU A 835 16.47 14.41 -41.96
C GLU A 835 16.03 15.64 -42.78
N VAL A 836 16.39 16.85 -42.36
CA VAL A 836 16.10 18.08 -43.13
C VAL A 836 16.79 18.05 -44.49
N ASP A 837 18.06 17.64 -44.53
CA ASP A 837 18.82 17.54 -45.78
C ASP A 837 18.28 16.41 -46.68
N ASN A 838 17.93 15.27 -46.09
CA ASN A 838 17.25 14.18 -46.78
C ASN A 838 15.94 14.66 -47.41
N LEU A 839 15.11 15.39 -46.67
CA LEU A 839 13.87 15.96 -47.20
C LEU A 839 14.16 16.97 -48.32
N ARG A 840 15.10 17.89 -48.14
CA ARG A 840 15.47 18.86 -49.18
C ARG A 840 15.96 18.22 -50.48
N SER A 841 16.59 17.05 -50.40
CA SER A 841 17.08 16.30 -51.56
C SER A 841 15.97 15.53 -52.30
N GLN A 842 14.80 15.31 -51.68
CA GLN A 842 13.70 14.56 -52.29
C GLN A 842 12.97 15.42 -53.34
N SER A 843 12.75 14.84 -54.52
CA SER A 843 11.89 15.45 -55.54
C SER A 843 10.43 15.22 -55.16
N VAL A 844 9.71 16.29 -54.82
CA VAL A 844 8.31 16.22 -54.35
C VAL A 844 7.38 16.82 -55.41
N PRO A 845 6.23 16.17 -55.73
CA PRO A 845 5.23 16.74 -56.64
C PRO A 845 4.75 18.12 -56.17
N VAL A 846 4.42 19.00 -57.12
CA VAL A 846 4.02 20.40 -56.85
C VAL A 846 2.89 20.49 -55.81
N GLY A 847 1.92 19.57 -55.84
CA GLY A 847 0.81 19.53 -54.88
C GLY A 847 1.17 19.11 -53.45
N ALA A 848 2.33 18.46 -53.24
CA ALA A 848 2.80 18.01 -51.93
C ALA A 848 3.90 18.91 -51.34
N ARG A 849 4.42 19.86 -52.11
CA ARG A 849 5.51 20.78 -51.71
C ARG A 849 5.19 21.56 -50.44
N GLN A 850 3.96 22.05 -50.29
CA GLN A 850 3.56 22.81 -49.10
C GLN A 850 3.57 21.96 -47.81
N ILE A 851 3.19 20.68 -47.89
CA ILE A 851 3.22 19.75 -46.74
C ILE A 851 4.68 19.44 -46.39
N HIS A 852 5.50 19.24 -47.42
CA HIS A 852 6.92 18.97 -47.29
C HIS A 852 7.69 20.13 -46.65
N ASP A 853 7.45 21.37 -47.09
CA ASP A 853 8.07 22.57 -46.52
C ASP A 853 7.64 22.77 -45.06
N LYS A 854 6.35 22.54 -44.73
CA LYS A 854 5.87 22.56 -43.34
C LYS A 854 6.57 21.53 -42.44
N LYS A 855 6.95 20.36 -42.99
CA LYS A 855 7.71 19.33 -42.27
C LYS A 855 9.13 19.82 -41.97
N ILE A 856 9.80 20.39 -42.97
CA ILE A 856 11.14 21.00 -42.81
C ILE A 856 11.10 22.11 -41.77
N ASP A 857 10.13 23.02 -41.83
CA ASP A 857 10.00 24.13 -40.89
C ASP A 857 9.76 23.64 -39.46
N ALA A 858 8.95 22.59 -39.29
CA ALA A 858 8.72 21.97 -37.99
C ALA A 858 10.01 21.36 -37.41
N LEU A 859 10.81 20.68 -38.24
CA LEU A 859 12.10 20.10 -37.85
C LEU A 859 13.13 21.18 -37.47
N ILE A 860 13.27 22.24 -38.28
CA ILE A 860 14.16 23.37 -37.97
C ILE A 860 13.75 24.06 -36.67
N SER A 861 12.45 24.28 -36.47
CA SER A 861 11.94 24.86 -35.23
C SER A 861 12.19 23.96 -34.01
N CYS A 862 12.05 22.64 -34.17
CA CYS A 862 12.36 21.67 -33.13
C CYS A 862 13.84 21.70 -32.76
N ARG A 863 14.73 21.65 -33.76
CA ARG A 863 16.19 21.77 -33.58
C ARG A 863 16.58 23.01 -32.79
N GLN A 864 16.04 24.18 -33.14
CA GLN A 864 16.31 25.43 -32.42
C GLN A 864 15.90 25.35 -30.95
N LYS A 865 14.73 24.77 -30.67
CA LYS A 865 14.24 24.57 -29.30
C LYS A 865 15.07 23.55 -28.52
N ILE A 866 15.58 22.50 -29.16
CA ILE A 866 16.46 21.51 -28.52
C ILE A 866 17.78 22.14 -28.12
N LEU A 867 18.41 22.91 -29.02
CA LEU A 867 19.66 23.62 -28.71
C LEU A 867 19.47 24.67 -27.59
N ALA A 868 18.26 25.24 -27.48
CA ALA A 868 17.91 26.19 -26.43
C ALA A 868 17.36 25.55 -25.14
N GLY A 869 17.13 24.23 -25.11
CA GLY A 869 16.59 23.55 -23.94
C GLY A 869 17.66 23.35 -22.87
N ASP A 870 17.36 23.59 -21.60
CA ASP A 870 18.36 23.58 -20.53
C ASP A 870 18.53 22.21 -19.87
N ASN A 871 17.56 21.30 -20.05
CA ASN A 871 17.54 19.99 -19.41
C ASN A 871 16.85 18.93 -20.29
N LEU A 872 16.97 17.66 -19.90
CA LEU A 872 16.39 16.52 -20.62
C LEU A 872 14.86 16.60 -20.73
N ASP A 873 14.18 17.19 -19.76
CA ASP A 873 12.72 17.29 -19.74
C ASP A 873 12.22 18.26 -20.82
N SER A 874 12.88 19.41 -20.96
CA SER A 874 12.61 20.39 -22.00
C SER A 874 12.85 19.81 -23.40
N ILE A 875 13.88 18.98 -23.55
CA ILE A 875 14.21 18.29 -24.79
C ILE A 875 13.15 17.22 -25.10
N LEU A 876 12.81 16.37 -24.13
CA LEU A 876 11.79 15.34 -24.26
C LEU A 876 10.44 15.94 -24.68
N LYS A 877 9.99 17.01 -24.01
CA LYS A 877 8.75 17.71 -24.35
C LYS A 877 8.78 18.27 -25.76
N THR A 878 9.91 18.82 -26.19
CA THR A 878 10.08 19.36 -27.55
C THR A 878 10.01 18.26 -28.60
N LEU A 879 10.63 17.10 -28.36
CA LEU A 879 10.61 15.95 -29.26
C LEU A 879 9.21 15.33 -29.38
N ILE A 880 8.52 15.12 -28.25
CA ILE A 880 7.15 14.61 -28.24
C ILE A 880 6.20 15.57 -28.98
N ALA A 881 6.34 16.89 -28.74
CA ALA A 881 5.53 17.90 -29.43
C ALA A 881 5.76 17.90 -30.94
N LEU A 882 7.00 17.67 -31.40
CA LEU A 882 7.31 17.54 -32.83
C LEU A 882 6.61 16.32 -33.44
N GLU A 883 6.78 15.12 -32.85
CA GLU A 883 6.14 13.90 -33.37
C GLU A 883 4.61 14.03 -33.37
N SER A 884 4.05 14.71 -32.36
CA SER A 884 2.63 15.02 -32.28
C SER A 884 2.17 15.94 -33.42
N LYS A 885 2.90 17.04 -33.66
CA LYS A 885 2.62 18.00 -34.74
C LYS A 885 2.75 17.38 -36.13
N MET A 886 3.67 16.42 -36.29
CA MET A 886 3.89 15.69 -37.54
C MET A 886 2.92 14.51 -37.74
N ASN A 887 2.05 14.24 -36.76
CA ASN A 887 1.11 13.12 -36.77
C ASN A 887 1.79 11.77 -37.04
N VAL A 888 2.98 11.57 -36.46
CA VAL A 888 3.69 10.29 -36.56
C VAL A 888 2.86 9.20 -35.88
N LYS A 889 2.58 8.11 -36.62
CA LYS A 889 1.78 6.98 -36.12
C LYS A 889 2.61 5.85 -35.50
N GLY A 890 3.91 5.83 -35.74
CA GLY A 890 4.86 4.80 -35.28
C GLY A 890 6.22 5.39 -34.97
N GLU A 891 7.29 4.70 -35.37
CA GLU A 891 8.65 5.19 -35.18
C GLU A 891 8.99 6.35 -36.13
N PHE A 892 9.52 7.44 -35.58
CA PHE A 892 10.13 8.52 -36.34
C PHE A 892 11.64 8.53 -36.06
N PRO A 893 12.46 7.95 -36.98
CA PRO A 893 13.88 7.73 -36.74
C PRO A 893 14.69 8.94 -36.21
N PRO A 894 14.40 10.20 -36.61
CA PRO A 894 15.16 11.36 -36.13
C PRO A 894 14.96 11.69 -34.64
N THR A 895 13.86 11.25 -34.03
CA THR A 895 13.47 11.67 -32.67
C THR A 895 13.17 10.50 -31.74
N SER A 896 12.53 9.44 -32.22
CA SER A 896 12.11 8.30 -31.39
C SER A 896 13.26 7.62 -30.62
N PRO A 897 14.46 7.42 -31.20
CA PRO A 897 15.61 6.88 -30.46
C PRO A 897 16.03 7.74 -29.26
N PHE A 898 15.93 9.06 -29.39
CA PHE A 898 16.29 10.01 -28.35
C PHE A 898 15.20 10.11 -27.27
N ILE A 899 13.93 10.05 -27.66
CA ILE A 899 12.80 9.94 -26.73
C ILE A 899 12.96 8.69 -25.85
N ARG A 900 13.26 7.52 -26.45
CA ARG A 900 13.50 6.28 -25.70
C ARG A 900 14.72 6.38 -24.79
N ALA A 901 15.82 6.96 -25.25
CA ALA A 901 17.03 7.14 -24.44
C ALA A 901 16.76 8.00 -23.20
N ILE A 902 16.05 9.13 -23.32
CA ILE A 902 15.69 9.96 -22.16
C ILE A 902 14.78 9.17 -21.19
N ILE A 903 13.79 8.45 -21.72
CA ILE A 903 12.85 7.66 -20.91
C ILE A 903 13.57 6.55 -20.15
N PHE A 904 14.43 5.77 -20.82
CA PHE A 904 15.23 4.74 -20.17
C PHE A 904 16.16 5.34 -19.13
N SER A 905 16.78 6.48 -19.43
CA SER A 905 17.69 7.15 -18.50
C SER A 905 16.98 7.54 -17.21
N LYS A 906 15.88 8.27 -17.33
CA LYS A 906 15.05 8.65 -16.17
C LYS A 906 14.55 7.43 -15.39
N THR A 907 14.01 6.44 -16.09
CA THR A 907 13.46 5.23 -15.45
C THR A 907 14.54 4.48 -14.66
N LEU A 908 15.71 4.28 -15.25
CA LEU A 908 16.79 3.53 -14.60
C LEU A 908 17.41 4.30 -13.44
N VAL A 909 17.59 5.62 -13.55
CA VAL A 909 18.10 6.48 -12.46
C VAL A 909 17.23 6.39 -11.20
N HIS A 910 15.90 6.39 -11.36
CA HIS A 910 14.99 6.37 -10.22
C HIS A 910 14.76 4.98 -9.61
N HIS A 911 14.99 3.89 -10.34
CA HIS A 911 14.67 2.53 -9.87
C HIS A 911 15.88 1.68 -9.51
N SER A 912 16.78 1.46 -10.46
CA SER A 912 17.73 0.36 -10.43
C SER A 912 19.18 0.80 -10.56
N GLY A 913 19.42 2.01 -11.05
CA GLY A 913 20.70 2.42 -11.61
C GLY A 913 21.02 1.68 -12.92
N PHE A 914 22.03 2.17 -13.63
CA PHE A 914 22.55 1.58 -14.86
C PHE A 914 23.40 0.32 -14.63
N ALA A 915 23.99 0.18 -13.43
CA ALA A 915 24.77 -1.00 -13.02
C ALA A 915 23.97 -2.32 -13.02
N ARG A 916 22.66 -2.28 -13.26
CA ARG A 916 21.77 -3.46 -13.37
C ARG A 916 21.42 -3.84 -14.80
N ILE A 917 21.96 -3.15 -15.81
CA ILE A 917 21.88 -3.62 -17.20
C ILE A 917 22.72 -4.91 -17.29
N PRO A 918 22.17 -6.04 -17.75
CA PRO A 918 22.94 -7.27 -17.92
C PRO A 918 24.13 -7.06 -18.86
N ASP A 919 25.29 -7.64 -18.53
CA ASP A 919 26.48 -7.63 -19.38
C ASP A 919 26.19 -8.20 -20.77
N GLU A 920 25.23 -9.11 -20.90
CA GLU A 920 24.78 -9.68 -22.17
C GLU A 920 24.00 -8.68 -23.04
N ILE A 921 23.58 -7.54 -22.49
CA ILE A 921 23.05 -6.42 -23.28
C ILE A 921 24.17 -5.44 -23.57
N VAL A 922 25.12 -5.22 -22.66
CA VAL A 922 26.22 -4.27 -22.90
C VAL A 922 27.22 -4.83 -23.91
N ASN A 923 27.65 -6.07 -23.73
CA ASN A 923 28.79 -6.66 -24.43
C ASN A 923 28.41 -7.57 -25.60
N ASN A 924 27.13 -7.94 -25.76
CA ASN A 924 26.70 -8.84 -26.83
C ASN A 924 25.70 -8.15 -27.78
N ASP A 925 26.14 -7.95 -29.02
CA ASP A 925 25.31 -7.42 -30.11
C ASP A 925 24.28 -8.45 -30.61
N THR A 926 24.40 -9.71 -30.22
CA THR A 926 23.47 -10.77 -30.64
C THR A 926 22.22 -10.76 -29.76
N PRO A 927 21.01 -10.69 -30.35
CA PRO A 927 19.77 -10.88 -29.62
C PRO A 927 19.80 -12.16 -28.81
N ASN A 928 19.37 -12.08 -27.55
CA ASN A 928 19.30 -13.23 -26.66
C ASN A 928 18.06 -13.13 -25.77
N SER A 929 17.62 -14.27 -25.25
CA SER A 929 16.37 -14.38 -24.47
C SER A 929 16.41 -13.52 -23.20
N LEU A 930 17.60 -13.40 -22.58
CA LEU A 930 17.81 -12.61 -21.38
C LEU A 930 17.60 -11.11 -21.66
N GLY A 931 18.20 -10.59 -22.73
CA GLY A 931 18.07 -9.19 -23.12
C GLY A 931 16.67 -8.84 -23.61
N LEU A 932 16.00 -9.73 -24.37
CA LEU A 932 14.60 -9.54 -24.76
C LEU A 932 13.67 -9.48 -23.54
N LYS A 933 13.89 -10.37 -22.58
CA LYS A 933 13.15 -10.36 -21.32
C LYS A 933 13.43 -9.08 -20.52
N TYR A 934 14.68 -8.64 -20.45
CA TYR A 934 15.03 -7.37 -19.81
C TYR A 934 14.28 -6.20 -20.44
N PHE A 935 14.26 -6.08 -21.77
CA PHE A 935 13.49 -5.04 -22.45
C PHE A 935 11.99 -5.15 -22.17
N LYS A 936 11.44 -6.37 -22.19
CA LYS A 936 10.05 -6.59 -21.82
C LYS A 936 9.77 -6.09 -20.41
N ASP A 937 10.59 -6.46 -19.43
CA ASP A 937 10.40 -6.09 -18.02
C ASP A 937 10.60 -4.58 -17.81
N LEU A 938 11.64 -3.99 -18.40
CA LEU A 938 11.89 -2.54 -18.38
C LEU A 938 10.69 -1.78 -18.97
N ILE A 939 10.19 -2.20 -20.13
CA ILE A 939 9.08 -1.50 -20.80
C ILE A 939 7.75 -1.75 -20.07
N HIS A 940 7.43 -3.00 -19.72
CA HIS A 940 6.12 -3.34 -19.16
C HIS A 940 5.97 -3.03 -17.68
N ASN A 941 7.01 -3.28 -16.88
CA ASN A 941 6.90 -3.17 -15.43
C ASN A 941 7.39 -1.82 -14.92
N LEU A 942 8.36 -1.18 -15.60
CA LEU A 942 8.89 0.11 -15.14
C LEU A 942 8.30 1.25 -15.97
N VAL A 943 8.55 1.26 -17.27
CA VAL A 943 8.18 2.41 -18.11
C VAL A 943 6.66 2.56 -18.23
N LYS A 944 5.91 1.47 -18.49
CA LYS A 944 4.45 1.58 -18.59
C LYS A 944 3.80 1.98 -17.27
N GLU A 945 4.25 1.41 -16.15
CA GLU A 945 3.69 1.70 -14.83
C GLU A 945 3.91 3.16 -14.41
N HIS A 946 5.09 3.72 -14.72
CA HIS A 946 5.47 5.05 -14.26
C HIS A 946 5.24 6.18 -15.26
N ILE A 947 5.17 5.89 -16.57
CA ILE A 947 5.10 6.94 -17.61
C ILE A 947 3.81 6.86 -18.44
N VAL A 948 3.26 5.67 -18.69
CA VAL A 948 2.12 5.48 -19.60
C VAL A 948 0.77 5.42 -18.88
N LEU A 949 0.66 4.61 -17.82
CA LEU A 949 -0.59 4.42 -17.07
C LEU A 949 -1.16 5.68 -16.38
N PRO A 950 -0.36 6.66 -15.90
CA PRO A 950 -0.85 7.92 -15.34
C PRO A 950 -1.83 8.69 -16.22
N ALA A 951 -1.81 8.49 -17.53
CA ALA A 951 -2.61 9.25 -18.48
C ALA A 951 -3.97 8.58 -18.84
N GLU A 952 -4.10 7.28 -18.60
CA GLU A 952 -5.37 6.55 -18.73
C GLU A 952 -6.25 6.71 -17.48
N THR A 953 -5.69 7.15 -16.36
CA THR A 953 -6.37 7.25 -15.05
C THR A 953 -7.22 8.51 -14.84
N TRP A 954 -7.28 9.44 -15.79
CA TRP A 954 -7.97 10.74 -15.67
C TRP A 954 -9.52 10.61 -15.66
N GLU A 955 -10.07 9.46 -16.05
CA GLU A 955 -11.52 9.20 -16.08
C GLU A 955 -12.16 8.92 -14.71
N ASN A 956 -11.41 8.87 -13.60
CA ASN A 956 -11.94 8.43 -12.29
C ASN A 956 -12.27 9.53 -11.27
N VAL A 957 -12.18 10.82 -11.63
CA VAL A 957 -12.66 11.92 -10.77
C VAL A 957 -14.16 11.78 -10.45
N ASP A 958 -14.91 11.11 -11.34
CA ASP A 958 -16.33 10.80 -11.19
C ASP A 958 -16.62 9.72 -10.11
N GLN A 959 -15.66 8.84 -9.79
CA GLN A 959 -15.87 7.79 -8.79
C GLN A 959 -15.90 8.35 -7.37
N SER A 960 -14.99 9.25 -7.00
CA SER A 960 -14.98 9.90 -5.68
C SER A 960 -16.29 10.67 -5.41
N LYS A 961 -16.89 11.24 -6.46
CA LYS A 961 -18.21 11.89 -6.41
C LYS A 961 -19.33 10.87 -6.13
N LYS A 962 -19.29 9.69 -6.74
CA LYS A 962 -20.24 8.59 -6.46
C LYS A 962 -20.14 8.05 -5.03
N ILE A 963 -18.93 7.96 -4.47
CA ILE A 963 -18.74 7.56 -3.06
C ILE A 963 -19.35 8.57 -2.12
N LYS A 964 -19.08 9.86 -2.36
CA LYS A 964 -19.68 10.94 -1.57
C LYS A 964 -21.20 11.01 -1.72
N ALA A 965 -21.74 10.68 -2.90
CA ALA A 965 -23.18 10.59 -3.13
C ALA A 965 -23.84 9.41 -2.40
N VAL A 966 -23.22 8.22 -2.42
CA VAL A 966 -23.70 7.05 -1.65
C VAL A 966 -23.58 7.27 -0.15
N LEU A 967 -22.47 7.87 0.31
CA LEU A 967 -22.30 8.27 1.71
C LEU A 967 -23.32 9.32 2.15
N ARG A 968 -23.68 10.27 1.26
CA ARG A 968 -24.78 11.22 1.50
C ARG A 968 -26.13 10.52 1.57
N GLN A 969 -26.44 9.64 0.62
CA GLN A 969 -27.68 8.86 0.64
C GLN A 969 -27.78 7.99 1.90
N MET A 970 -26.69 7.38 2.36
CA MET A 970 -26.68 6.63 3.62
C MET A 970 -26.86 7.53 4.84
N ALA A 971 -26.39 8.77 4.79
CA ALA A 971 -26.61 9.76 5.84
C ALA A 971 -28.06 10.30 5.87
N GLU A 972 -28.81 10.18 4.77
CA GLU A 972 -30.20 10.62 4.64
C GLU A 972 -31.23 9.61 5.18
N TYR A 973 -30.83 8.36 5.49
CA TYR A 973 -31.70 7.32 6.07
C TYR A 973 -31.12 6.73 7.37
N PRO A 974 -31.16 7.45 8.52
CA PRO A 974 -30.53 6.98 9.75
C PRO A 974 -31.36 5.97 10.54
N ASP A 975 -32.69 5.91 10.32
CA ASP A 975 -33.60 5.05 11.08
C ASP A 975 -34.07 3.84 10.24
N GLY A 976 -33.33 2.73 10.34
CA GLY A 976 -33.97 1.42 10.52
C GLY A 976 -34.33 0.53 9.31
N GLU A 977 -34.14 0.94 8.07
CA GLU A 977 -34.15 0.01 6.90
C GLU A 977 -33.08 0.43 5.89
N ILE A 978 -31.81 0.35 6.29
CA ILE A 978 -30.73 0.52 5.32
C ILE A 978 -30.77 -0.68 4.38
N ASN A 979 -31.22 -0.41 3.15
CA ASN A 979 -31.24 -1.33 2.03
C ASN A 979 -29.86 -1.98 1.89
N GLU A 980 -29.74 -3.29 2.09
CA GLU A 980 -28.51 -4.09 1.94
C GLU A 980 -27.73 -3.73 0.66
N LYS A 981 -28.46 -3.28 -0.36
CA LYS A 981 -27.93 -2.72 -1.61
C LYS A 981 -26.99 -1.54 -1.41
N LEU A 982 -27.35 -0.51 -0.62
CA LEU A 982 -26.53 0.69 -0.41
C LEU A 982 -25.24 0.40 0.36
N PHE A 983 -25.29 -0.50 1.36
CA PHE A 983 -24.09 -0.95 2.07
C PHE A 983 -23.15 -1.76 1.19
N SER A 984 -23.71 -2.61 0.31
CA SER A 984 -22.91 -3.36 -0.66
C SER A 984 -22.27 -2.42 -1.70
N GLU A 985 -23.00 -1.40 -2.16
CA GLU A 985 -22.49 -0.37 -3.06
C GLU A 985 -21.38 0.46 -2.39
N LEU A 986 -21.54 0.84 -1.12
CA LEU A 986 -20.50 1.57 -0.38
C LEU A 986 -19.20 0.76 -0.25
N LYS A 987 -19.27 -0.53 0.14
CA LYS A 987 -18.07 -1.38 0.25
C LYS A 987 -17.35 -1.55 -1.09
N VAL A 988 -18.11 -1.70 -2.18
CA VAL A 988 -17.55 -1.75 -3.54
C VAL A 988 -16.88 -0.42 -3.91
N LEU A 989 -17.46 0.70 -3.49
CA LEU A 989 -16.93 2.03 -3.73
C LEU A 989 -15.68 2.33 -2.89
N GLU A 990 -15.65 1.95 -1.60
CA GLU A 990 -14.47 2.07 -0.73
C GLU A 990 -13.29 1.25 -1.26
N ALA A 991 -13.54 0.02 -1.72
CA ALA A 991 -12.52 -0.81 -2.37
C ALA A 991 -12.00 -0.17 -3.66
N LYS A 992 -12.87 0.50 -4.43
CA LYS A 992 -12.48 1.31 -5.60
C LYS A 992 -11.71 2.57 -5.19
N GLN A 993 -12.04 3.20 -4.06
CA GLN A 993 -11.33 4.37 -3.53
C GLN A 993 -9.92 4.02 -3.08
N ALA A 994 -9.74 2.91 -2.34
CA ALA A 994 -8.42 2.44 -1.94
C ALA A 994 -7.53 2.18 -3.17
N ARG A 995 -8.09 1.57 -4.22
CA ARG A 995 -7.40 1.41 -5.53
C ARG A 995 -7.12 2.76 -6.20
N TYR A 996 -8.01 3.75 -6.05
CA TYR A 996 -7.82 5.10 -6.58
C TYR A 996 -6.73 5.88 -5.82
N GLU A 997 -6.68 5.78 -4.49
CA GLU A 997 -5.65 6.41 -3.66
C GLU A 997 -4.29 5.76 -3.90
N GLU A 998 -4.23 4.44 -4.08
CA GLU A 998 -3.02 3.76 -4.54
C GLU A 998 -2.60 4.24 -5.94
N LYS A 999 -3.56 4.43 -6.86
CA LYS A 999 -3.30 5.03 -8.18
C LYS A 999 -2.87 6.49 -8.09
N GLN A 1000 -3.41 7.29 -7.16
CA GLN A 1000 -3.00 8.67 -6.91
C GLN A 1000 -1.60 8.74 -6.30
N LYS A 1001 -1.23 7.79 -5.45
CA LYS A 1001 0.17 7.62 -5.00
C LYS A 1001 1.08 7.25 -6.16
N LYS A 1002 0.63 6.39 -7.09
CA LYS A 1002 1.38 6.06 -8.32
C LYS A 1002 1.45 7.24 -9.29
N LEU A 1003 0.40 8.06 -9.38
CA LEU A 1003 0.35 9.29 -10.17
C LEU A 1003 1.26 10.36 -9.57
N ALA A 1004 1.20 10.61 -8.26
CA ALA A 1004 2.09 11.54 -7.57
C ALA A 1004 3.54 11.06 -7.64
N ALA A 1005 3.78 9.74 -7.57
CA ALA A 1005 5.10 9.17 -7.84
C ALA A 1005 5.52 9.44 -9.28
N ALA A 1006 4.66 9.23 -10.28
CA ALA A 1006 4.91 9.54 -11.70
C ALA A 1006 5.11 11.04 -11.95
N GLU A 1007 4.36 11.91 -11.27
CA GLU A 1007 4.53 13.36 -11.28
C GLU A 1007 5.84 13.77 -10.60
N ALA A 1008 6.43 12.94 -9.73
CA ALA A 1008 7.78 13.14 -9.23
C ALA A 1008 8.88 12.69 -10.23
N TYR A 1009 8.56 11.93 -11.28
CA TYR A 1009 9.50 11.58 -12.37
C TYR A 1009 9.69 12.72 -13.39
N PHE A 1010 8.76 13.67 -13.44
CA PHE A 1010 8.79 14.83 -14.30
C PHE A 1010 8.87 16.08 -13.42
N ASP A 1011 9.72 17.06 -13.71
CA ASP A 1011 9.67 18.31 -12.93
C ASP A 1011 8.24 18.88 -12.95
N SER A 1012 7.72 19.28 -11.78
CA SER A 1012 6.31 19.63 -11.54
C SER A 1012 5.75 20.51 -12.67
N GLY A 1013 4.85 19.96 -13.50
CA GLY A 1013 4.28 20.63 -14.69
C GLY A 1013 4.67 20.02 -16.05
N LEU A 1014 5.42 18.91 -16.06
CA LEU A 1014 5.91 18.25 -17.29
C LEU A 1014 5.35 16.83 -17.53
N ALA A 1015 4.32 16.41 -16.80
CA ALA A 1015 3.67 15.13 -17.05
C ALA A 1015 3.10 15.05 -18.49
N PRO A 1016 3.31 13.95 -19.23
CA PRO A 1016 2.78 13.81 -20.58
C PRO A 1016 1.25 13.79 -20.56
N THR A 1017 0.63 14.51 -21.51
CA THR A 1017 -0.81 14.43 -21.75
C THR A 1017 -1.21 13.01 -22.18
N ARG A 1018 -2.50 12.65 -22.10
CA ARG A 1018 -3.01 11.33 -22.56
C ARG A 1018 -2.59 10.98 -23.99
N ALA A 1019 -2.63 11.95 -24.89
CA ALA A 1019 -2.19 11.75 -26.28
C ALA A 1019 -0.69 11.47 -26.36
N GLU A 1020 0.11 12.14 -25.54
CA GLU A 1020 1.57 11.96 -25.48
C GLU A 1020 1.94 10.63 -24.82
N ALA A 1021 1.31 10.25 -23.71
CA ALA A 1021 1.50 8.94 -23.08
C ALA A 1021 1.13 7.79 -24.02
N GLY A 1022 0.02 7.91 -24.77
CA GLY A 1022 -0.36 6.93 -25.80
C GLY A 1022 0.64 6.86 -26.97
N ARG A 1023 1.34 7.95 -27.29
CA ARG A 1023 2.45 7.94 -28.26
C ARG A 1023 3.70 7.33 -27.67
N LEU A 1024 4.09 7.70 -26.46
CA LEU A 1024 5.21 7.09 -25.74
C LEU A 1024 5.03 5.58 -25.68
N ALA A 1025 3.83 5.12 -25.34
CA ALA A 1025 3.49 3.70 -25.34
C ALA A 1025 3.73 3.03 -26.70
N LYS A 1026 3.51 3.72 -27.82
CA LYS A 1026 3.77 3.21 -29.17
C LYS A 1026 5.24 3.27 -29.57
N ILE A 1027 5.96 4.31 -29.16
CA ILE A 1027 7.41 4.47 -29.38
C ILE A 1027 8.18 3.39 -28.61
N LEU A 1028 7.67 3.04 -27.43
CA LEU A 1028 8.23 2.04 -26.51
C LEU A 1028 7.69 0.63 -26.77
N ALA A 1029 6.47 0.49 -27.27
CA ALA A 1029 5.97 -0.79 -27.71
C ALA A 1029 6.75 -1.19 -28.94
N ILE A 1030 7.53 -2.25 -28.79
CA ILE A 1030 7.96 -3.02 -29.94
C ILE A 1030 7.10 -4.28 -29.98
N PRO A 1031 5.99 -4.26 -30.74
CA PRO A 1031 5.13 -5.43 -30.93
C PRO A 1031 5.92 -6.67 -31.30
N ALA A 1032 7.00 -6.53 -32.08
CA ALA A 1032 7.87 -7.63 -32.48
C ALA A 1032 8.55 -8.35 -31.30
N ILE A 1033 9.06 -7.64 -30.28
CA ILE A 1033 9.68 -8.29 -29.11
C ILE A 1033 8.64 -9.03 -28.27
N SER A 1034 7.50 -8.37 -28.01
CA SER A 1034 6.39 -9.01 -27.30
C SER A 1034 5.83 -10.20 -28.07
N GLU A 1035 5.77 -10.11 -29.41
CA GLU A 1035 5.31 -11.16 -30.31
C GLU A 1035 6.31 -12.31 -30.40
N VAL A 1036 7.62 -12.06 -30.45
CA VAL A 1036 8.65 -13.10 -30.48
C VAL A 1036 8.74 -13.83 -29.15
N LEU A 1037 8.66 -13.10 -28.02
CA LEU A 1037 8.51 -13.72 -26.70
C LEU A 1037 7.19 -14.50 -26.57
N ARG A 1038 6.13 -14.10 -27.29
CA ARG A 1038 4.85 -14.81 -27.38
C ARG A 1038 4.90 -16.01 -28.33
N ARG A 1039 5.77 -15.98 -29.34
CA ARG A 1039 6.00 -17.03 -30.35
C ARG A 1039 7.01 -18.09 -29.91
N GLN A 1040 7.39 -18.12 -28.62
CA GLN A 1040 8.04 -19.30 -28.06
C GLN A 1040 7.26 -20.54 -28.50
N GLY A 1041 7.89 -21.36 -29.34
CA GLY A 1041 7.28 -22.58 -29.81
C GLY A 1041 7.01 -23.48 -28.62
N GLU A 1042 5.83 -24.07 -28.55
CA GLU A 1042 5.57 -25.14 -27.61
C GLU A 1042 5.93 -26.45 -28.30
N ARG A 1043 6.99 -27.11 -27.86
CA ARG A 1043 7.22 -28.51 -28.21
C ARG A 1043 6.43 -29.36 -27.23
N LEU A 1044 5.47 -30.14 -27.73
CA LEU A 1044 4.79 -31.12 -26.90
C LEU A 1044 5.80 -32.18 -26.46
N LEU A 1045 5.87 -32.40 -25.15
CA LEU A 1045 6.54 -33.57 -24.61
C LEU A 1045 5.62 -34.78 -24.77
N LEU A 1046 6.19 -35.95 -25.01
CA LEU A 1046 5.41 -37.19 -25.14
C LEU A 1046 4.75 -37.58 -23.81
N GLU A 1047 5.36 -37.19 -22.69
CA GLU A 1047 4.84 -37.45 -21.36
C GLU A 1047 3.73 -36.47 -20.97
N LYS A 1048 2.71 -36.99 -20.28
CA LYS A 1048 1.61 -36.20 -19.73
C LYS A 1048 1.79 -36.03 -18.23
N ALA A 1049 1.54 -34.82 -17.74
CA ALA A 1049 1.46 -34.55 -16.31
C ALA A 1049 0.15 -35.15 -15.76
N GLN A 1050 0.24 -35.85 -14.63
CA GLN A 1050 -0.93 -36.27 -13.87
C GLN A 1050 -1.30 -35.14 -12.92
N VAL A 1051 -2.45 -34.51 -13.14
CA VAL A 1051 -2.95 -33.39 -12.32
C VAL A 1051 -4.22 -33.85 -11.61
N GLY A 1052 -4.16 -33.97 -10.29
CA GLY A 1052 -5.33 -34.18 -9.45
C GLY A 1052 -6.20 -32.93 -9.39
N ILE A 1053 -7.50 -33.07 -9.61
CA ILE A 1053 -8.51 -32.06 -9.39
C ILE A 1053 -9.31 -32.50 -8.17
N ILE A 1054 -9.16 -31.76 -7.06
CA ILE A 1054 -9.74 -32.13 -5.76
C ILE A 1054 -10.78 -31.07 -5.38
N PRO A 1055 -12.09 -31.32 -5.61
CA PRO A 1055 -13.16 -30.46 -5.14
C PRO A 1055 -13.15 -30.35 -3.61
N ASP A 1056 -13.33 -29.14 -3.08
CA ASP A 1056 -13.19 -28.88 -1.65
C ASP A 1056 -14.13 -27.75 -1.22
N ARG A 1057 -15.01 -28.00 -0.24
CA ARG A 1057 -15.85 -26.98 0.41
C ARG A 1057 -15.47 -26.76 1.89
N GLY A 1058 -14.31 -27.26 2.32
CA GLY A 1058 -13.69 -26.96 3.60
C GLY A 1058 -12.90 -25.66 3.58
N PHE A 1059 -12.13 -25.40 4.64
CA PHE A 1059 -11.38 -24.14 4.78
C PHE A 1059 -10.29 -23.99 3.70
N ALA A 1060 -9.67 -25.08 3.24
CA ALA A 1060 -8.75 -25.02 2.10
C ALA A 1060 -9.46 -24.66 0.79
N GLY A 1061 -10.75 -25.00 0.63
CA GLY A 1061 -11.59 -24.51 -0.46
C GLY A 1061 -11.86 -23.00 -0.39
N GLU A 1062 -12.11 -22.47 0.81
CA GLU A 1062 -12.27 -21.02 1.06
C GLU A 1062 -11.02 -20.22 0.65
N LEU A 1063 -9.83 -20.83 0.77
CA LEU A 1063 -8.56 -20.23 0.40
C LEU A 1063 -8.20 -20.37 -1.09
N SER A 1064 -9.11 -20.85 -1.96
CA SER A 1064 -8.76 -21.19 -3.34
C SER A 1064 -8.26 -20.03 -4.20
N GLY A 1065 -8.68 -18.82 -3.88
CA GLY A 1065 -8.17 -17.63 -4.55
C GLY A 1065 -6.68 -17.39 -4.29
N TYR A 1066 -6.17 -17.78 -3.11
CA TYR A 1066 -4.79 -17.50 -2.72
C TYR A 1066 -3.81 -18.41 -3.47
N TYR A 1067 -4.00 -19.74 -3.42
CA TYR A 1067 -3.10 -20.67 -4.13
C TYR A 1067 -3.34 -20.71 -5.64
N GLY A 1068 -4.54 -20.35 -6.11
CA GLY A 1068 -4.79 -20.10 -7.52
C GLY A 1068 -4.26 -18.76 -8.03
N GLU A 1069 -3.79 -17.89 -7.13
CA GLU A 1069 -3.51 -16.46 -7.39
C GLU A 1069 -4.62 -15.78 -8.21
N ALA A 1070 -5.86 -16.06 -7.84
CA ALA A 1070 -7.06 -15.60 -8.50
C ALA A 1070 -7.59 -14.30 -7.85
N CYS A 1071 -8.19 -13.42 -8.66
CA CYS A 1071 -8.68 -12.13 -8.18
C CYS A 1071 -9.87 -12.22 -7.20
N TYR A 1072 -10.46 -13.41 -7.03
CA TYR A 1072 -11.61 -13.62 -6.15
C TYR A 1072 -11.23 -13.82 -4.67
N THR A 1073 -9.96 -13.67 -4.28
CA THR A 1073 -9.57 -13.51 -2.85
C THR A 1073 -10.23 -12.31 -2.18
N GLY A 1074 -10.71 -11.35 -2.99
CA GLY A 1074 -11.47 -10.19 -2.51
C GLY A 1074 -12.86 -10.52 -1.96
N ILE A 1075 -13.39 -11.73 -2.21
CA ILE A 1075 -14.65 -12.17 -1.63
C ILE A 1075 -14.38 -12.76 -0.24
N ASP A 1076 -14.98 -12.16 0.79
CA ASP A 1076 -14.98 -12.74 2.14
C ASP A 1076 -16.05 -13.82 2.29
N ASN A 1077 -15.72 -14.92 2.94
CA ASN A 1077 -16.67 -16.02 3.24
C ASN A 1077 -17.36 -16.51 1.96
N MET A 1078 -16.58 -16.74 0.91
CA MET A 1078 -17.02 -17.14 -0.42
C MET A 1078 -17.98 -18.32 -0.36
N LEU A 1079 -17.65 -19.37 0.41
CA LEU A 1079 -18.46 -20.59 0.48
C LEU A 1079 -19.77 -20.41 1.24
N ARG A 1080 -19.88 -19.39 2.10
CA ARG A 1080 -21.13 -18.98 2.77
C ARG A 1080 -22.02 -18.18 1.83
N ILE A 1081 -21.44 -17.17 1.16
CA ILE A 1081 -22.20 -16.28 0.27
C ILE A 1081 -22.64 -17.03 -1.00
N TRP A 1082 -21.81 -17.95 -1.48
CA TRP A 1082 -22.03 -18.73 -2.69
C TRP A 1082 -22.09 -20.23 -2.39
N PRO A 1083 -23.22 -20.72 -1.86
CA PRO A 1083 -23.40 -22.13 -1.49
C PRO A 1083 -23.34 -23.10 -2.69
N ASN A 1084 -23.52 -22.59 -3.90
CA ASN A 1084 -23.46 -23.32 -5.17
C ASN A 1084 -22.09 -23.29 -5.86
N VAL A 1085 -21.07 -22.67 -5.24
CA VAL A 1085 -19.69 -22.65 -5.76
C VAL A 1085 -18.88 -23.78 -5.14
N ILE A 1086 -18.23 -24.60 -5.96
CA ILE A 1086 -17.36 -25.69 -5.56
C ILE A 1086 -15.95 -25.36 -6.07
N PRO A 1087 -15.05 -24.83 -5.21
CA PRO A 1087 -13.65 -24.70 -5.57
C PRO A 1087 -13.02 -26.09 -5.65
N ALA A 1088 -12.04 -26.22 -6.54
CA ALA A 1088 -11.20 -27.41 -6.64
C ALA A 1088 -9.74 -27.02 -6.76
N LYS A 1089 -8.90 -27.72 -5.99
CA LYS A 1089 -7.43 -27.62 -6.05
C LYS A 1089 -6.93 -28.38 -7.27
N MET A 1090 -5.97 -27.82 -7.98
CA MET A 1090 -5.16 -28.55 -8.96
C MET A 1090 -3.88 -29.00 -8.24
N VAL A 1091 -3.58 -30.29 -8.25
CA VAL A 1091 -2.44 -30.88 -7.52
C VAL A 1091 -1.60 -31.70 -8.47
N ILE A 1092 -0.28 -31.53 -8.47
CA ILE A 1092 0.63 -32.41 -9.21
C ILE A 1092 1.46 -33.24 -8.23
N ASP A 1093 1.71 -34.49 -8.59
CA ASP A 1093 2.66 -35.33 -7.88
C ASP A 1093 4.04 -35.13 -8.54
N ASN A 1094 4.96 -34.49 -7.83
CA ASN A 1094 6.32 -34.34 -8.31
C ASN A 1094 7.06 -35.67 -8.11
N LYS A 1095 7.23 -36.43 -9.19
CA LYS A 1095 7.92 -37.74 -9.19
C LYS A 1095 9.36 -37.68 -8.66
N GLU A 1096 10.05 -36.57 -8.85
CA GLU A 1096 11.46 -36.43 -8.42
C GLU A 1096 11.59 -36.29 -6.90
N THR A 1097 10.63 -35.61 -6.28
CA THR A 1097 10.65 -35.31 -4.85
C THR A 1097 9.68 -36.16 -4.03
N ASP A 1098 8.81 -36.92 -4.69
CA ASP A 1098 7.66 -37.61 -4.09
C ASP A 1098 6.76 -36.66 -3.27
N VAL A 1099 6.64 -35.42 -3.75
CA VAL A 1099 5.90 -34.36 -3.05
C VAL A 1099 4.73 -33.91 -3.91
N ARG A 1100 3.55 -33.90 -3.30
CA ARG A 1100 2.33 -33.36 -3.91
C ARG A 1100 2.29 -31.84 -3.72
N GLU A 1101 1.98 -31.09 -4.77
CA GLU A 1101 1.97 -29.63 -4.75
C GLU A 1101 0.70 -29.07 -5.39
N ILE A 1102 0.09 -28.07 -4.75
CA ILE A 1102 -1.09 -27.36 -5.30
C ILE A 1102 -0.62 -26.42 -6.40
N ILE A 1103 -0.85 -26.76 -7.66
CA ILE A 1103 -0.41 -25.98 -8.81
C ILE A 1103 -1.40 -24.90 -9.25
N GLY A 1104 -2.61 -24.84 -8.66
CA GLY A 1104 -3.62 -23.85 -9.00
C GLY A 1104 -5.01 -24.18 -8.46
N SER A 1105 -6.02 -23.49 -8.98
CA SER A 1105 -7.44 -23.66 -8.60
C SER A 1105 -8.36 -23.59 -9.81
N VAL A 1106 -9.56 -24.19 -9.71
CA VAL A 1106 -10.72 -23.96 -10.59
C VAL A 1106 -11.99 -23.85 -9.73
N LEU A 1107 -13.01 -23.14 -10.22
CA LEU A 1107 -14.33 -23.07 -9.61
C LEU A 1107 -15.37 -23.76 -10.51
N PHE A 1108 -16.21 -24.58 -9.90
CA PHE A 1108 -17.43 -25.11 -10.52
C PHE A 1108 -18.64 -24.43 -9.88
N ILE A 1109 -19.59 -23.91 -10.66
CA ILE A 1109 -20.74 -23.18 -10.15
C ILE A 1109 -22.02 -23.78 -10.71
N GLU A 1110 -22.85 -24.37 -9.84
CA GLU A 1110 -24.16 -24.90 -10.24
C GLU A 1110 -25.18 -23.77 -10.36
N THR A 1111 -25.87 -23.66 -11.49
CA THR A 1111 -26.92 -22.65 -11.69
C THR A 1111 -27.95 -23.13 -12.73
N ILE A 1112 -28.85 -22.25 -13.14
CA ILE A 1112 -29.91 -22.54 -14.10
C ILE A 1112 -29.82 -21.52 -15.25
N ALA A 1113 -29.92 -22.00 -16.49
CA ALA A 1113 -30.02 -21.16 -17.67
C ALA A 1113 -31.45 -20.61 -17.83
N VAL A 1114 -31.66 -19.52 -18.59
CA VAL A 1114 -32.98 -18.90 -18.78
C VAL A 1114 -34.05 -19.89 -19.30
N ASN A 1115 -33.63 -20.92 -20.03
CA ASN A 1115 -34.51 -21.98 -20.53
C ASN A 1115 -34.86 -23.07 -19.49
N GLY A 1116 -34.48 -22.89 -18.22
CA GLY A 1116 -34.74 -23.82 -17.12
C GLY A 1116 -33.77 -25.01 -17.03
N VAL A 1117 -32.80 -25.13 -17.94
CA VAL A 1117 -31.81 -26.21 -17.90
C VAL A 1117 -30.83 -25.95 -16.76
N LYS A 1118 -30.61 -26.94 -15.88
CA LYS A 1118 -29.54 -26.90 -14.88
C LYS A 1118 -28.18 -26.97 -15.59
N VAL A 1119 -27.26 -26.07 -15.25
CA VAL A 1119 -25.95 -25.95 -15.89
C VAL A 1119 -24.84 -25.92 -14.86
N LEU A 1120 -23.66 -26.40 -15.26
CA LEU A 1120 -22.41 -26.26 -14.49
C LEU A 1120 -21.50 -25.25 -15.18
N VAL A 1121 -21.24 -24.12 -14.53
CA VAL A 1121 -20.31 -23.11 -15.04
C VAL A 1121 -18.90 -23.43 -14.53
N VAL A 1122 -17.94 -23.57 -15.44
CA VAL A 1122 -16.50 -23.64 -15.12
C VAL A 1122 -15.95 -22.22 -15.17
N ARG A 1123 -15.36 -21.80 -14.06
CA ARG A 1123 -14.78 -20.46 -13.87
C ARG A 1123 -13.44 -20.60 -13.17
N ALA A 1124 -12.58 -19.59 -13.22
CA ALA A 1124 -11.47 -19.56 -12.27
C ALA A 1124 -10.30 -20.49 -12.65
N VAL A 1125 -10.20 -20.98 -13.90
CA VAL A 1125 -9.18 -21.96 -14.34
C VAL A 1125 -7.80 -21.30 -14.27
N ASN A 1126 -7.17 -21.40 -13.11
CA ASN A 1126 -5.96 -20.66 -12.77
C ASN A 1126 -4.87 -21.62 -12.26
N PRO A 1127 -4.26 -22.43 -13.14
CA PRO A 1127 -2.93 -22.94 -12.87
C PRO A 1127 -1.96 -21.76 -12.67
N ARG A 1128 -0.98 -21.88 -11.76
CA ARG A 1128 0.06 -20.87 -11.55
C ARG A 1128 0.93 -20.72 -12.80
N ASP A 1129 1.42 -19.52 -13.06
CA ASP A 1129 2.15 -19.18 -14.29
C ASP A 1129 3.39 -20.07 -14.50
N GLU A 1130 4.07 -20.45 -13.41
CA GLU A 1130 5.23 -21.34 -13.46
C GLU A 1130 4.91 -22.74 -14.03
N TYR A 1131 3.66 -23.21 -13.86
CA TYR A 1131 3.19 -24.47 -14.41
C TYR A 1131 2.63 -24.34 -15.82
N LEU A 1132 2.06 -23.19 -16.18
CA LEU A 1132 1.66 -22.93 -17.58
C LEU A 1132 2.86 -22.86 -18.54
N ASN A 1133 4.07 -22.67 -18.02
CA ASN A 1133 5.28 -22.82 -18.84
C ASN A 1133 5.62 -24.28 -19.17
N ARG A 1134 4.99 -25.25 -18.50
CA ARG A 1134 5.24 -26.69 -18.63
C ARG A 1134 3.99 -27.50 -19.01
N LEU A 1135 2.81 -26.92 -18.84
CA LEU A 1135 1.52 -27.54 -19.13
C LEU A 1135 0.85 -26.80 -20.29
N LYS A 1136 0.35 -27.54 -21.27
CA LYS A 1136 -0.37 -26.96 -22.40
C LYS A 1136 -1.71 -26.39 -21.92
N ALA A 1137 -1.91 -25.08 -22.06
CA ALA A 1137 -3.14 -24.39 -21.64
C ALA A 1137 -4.41 -25.02 -22.24
N SER A 1138 -4.40 -25.38 -23.53
CA SER A 1138 -5.54 -26.05 -24.16
C SER A 1138 -5.85 -27.42 -23.56
N SER A 1139 -4.82 -28.21 -23.25
CA SER A 1139 -4.99 -29.52 -22.63
C SER A 1139 -5.57 -29.40 -21.22
N VAL A 1140 -5.09 -28.42 -20.43
CA VAL A 1140 -5.67 -28.09 -19.11
C VAL A 1140 -7.16 -27.79 -19.21
N CYS A 1141 -7.54 -26.88 -20.11
CA CYS A 1141 -8.95 -26.50 -20.31
C CYS A 1141 -9.82 -27.68 -20.72
N GLU A 1142 -9.45 -28.41 -21.78
CA GLU A 1142 -10.29 -29.50 -22.31
C GLU A 1142 -10.48 -30.63 -21.30
N LYS A 1143 -9.43 -30.95 -20.53
CA LYS A 1143 -9.52 -31.99 -19.50
C LYS A 1143 -10.41 -31.56 -18.34
N ILE A 1144 -10.32 -30.30 -17.92
CA ILE A 1144 -11.22 -29.73 -16.90
C ILE A 1144 -12.66 -29.68 -17.41
N PHE A 1145 -12.90 -29.30 -18.68
CA PHE A 1145 -14.26 -29.26 -19.24
C PHE A 1145 -14.88 -30.64 -19.36
N ASN A 1146 -14.09 -31.67 -19.68
CA ASN A 1146 -14.55 -33.06 -19.67
C ASN A 1146 -14.90 -33.53 -18.25
N LEU A 1147 -14.04 -33.24 -17.28
CA LEU A 1147 -14.31 -33.56 -15.87
C LEU A 1147 -15.55 -32.82 -15.35
N ALA A 1148 -15.71 -31.55 -15.72
CA ALA A 1148 -16.91 -30.78 -15.40
C ALA A 1148 -18.17 -31.40 -16.02
N ALA A 1149 -18.09 -32.05 -17.19
CA ALA A 1149 -19.23 -32.76 -17.76
C ALA A 1149 -19.58 -34.02 -16.98
N GLU A 1150 -18.59 -34.70 -16.38
CA GLU A 1150 -18.80 -35.83 -15.48
C GLU A 1150 -19.45 -35.39 -14.17
N TYR A 1151 -18.92 -34.34 -13.52
CA TYR A 1151 -19.58 -33.71 -12.38
C TYR A 1151 -20.99 -33.27 -12.74
N GLY A 1152 -21.17 -32.57 -13.87
CA GLY A 1152 -22.47 -32.15 -14.34
C GLY A 1152 -23.45 -33.31 -14.52
N ARG A 1153 -23.03 -34.45 -15.09
CA ARG A 1153 -23.85 -35.66 -15.21
C ARG A 1153 -24.27 -36.19 -13.84
N ASN A 1154 -23.33 -36.30 -12.90
CA ASN A 1154 -23.62 -36.74 -11.53
C ASN A 1154 -24.55 -35.78 -10.78
N ARG A 1155 -24.56 -34.50 -11.16
CA ARG A 1155 -25.33 -33.43 -10.54
C ARG A 1155 -26.61 -33.07 -11.30
N GLY A 1156 -26.94 -33.80 -12.37
CA GLY A 1156 -28.15 -33.58 -13.19
C GLY A 1156 -28.13 -32.29 -14.02
N CYS A 1157 -26.95 -31.78 -14.37
CA CYS A 1157 -26.79 -30.64 -15.29
C CYS A 1157 -26.89 -31.12 -16.74
N GLY A 1158 -27.52 -30.33 -17.60
CA GLY A 1158 -27.59 -30.60 -19.05
C GLY A 1158 -26.44 -30.00 -19.86
N LEU A 1159 -25.76 -28.98 -19.33
CA LEU A 1159 -24.68 -28.26 -20.02
C LEU A 1159 -23.52 -27.94 -19.08
N VAL A 1160 -22.32 -27.91 -19.64
CA VAL A 1160 -21.15 -27.24 -19.06
C VAL A 1160 -20.91 -25.94 -19.79
N LEU A 1161 -20.83 -24.83 -19.06
CA LEU A 1161 -20.64 -23.50 -19.60
C LEU A 1161 -19.29 -22.91 -19.16
N VAL A 1162 -18.74 -22.00 -19.96
CA VAL A 1162 -17.62 -21.13 -19.57
C VAL A 1162 -17.96 -19.70 -19.93
N SER A 1163 -17.45 -18.72 -19.17
CA SER A 1163 -17.54 -17.32 -19.59
C SER A 1163 -16.37 -16.96 -20.50
N THR A 1164 -16.62 -16.27 -21.61
CA THR A 1164 -15.59 -15.86 -22.58
C THR A 1164 -15.04 -14.46 -22.32
N ALA A 1165 -15.65 -13.73 -21.39
CA ALA A 1165 -15.22 -12.40 -21.00
C ALA A 1165 -13.83 -12.42 -20.34
N ASP A 1166 -13.06 -11.36 -20.56
CA ASP A 1166 -11.72 -11.24 -19.97
C ASP A 1166 -11.79 -11.28 -18.44
N GLY A 1167 -10.88 -12.05 -17.83
CA GLY A 1167 -10.76 -12.16 -16.38
C GLY A 1167 -11.82 -13.03 -15.69
N THR A 1168 -12.84 -13.51 -16.42
CA THR A 1168 -13.90 -14.34 -15.82
C THR A 1168 -13.49 -15.81 -15.79
N ILE A 1169 -13.07 -16.37 -16.93
CA ILE A 1169 -12.62 -17.76 -17.02
C ILE A 1169 -11.29 -17.98 -16.30
N SER A 1170 -10.38 -17.00 -16.40
CA SER A 1170 -9.03 -17.09 -15.87
C SER A 1170 -8.40 -15.72 -15.82
N ASN A 1171 -7.35 -15.55 -15.02
CA ASN A 1171 -6.43 -14.42 -15.11
C ASN A 1171 -5.10 -14.80 -15.79
N ARG A 1172 -5.08 -15.96 -16.44
CA ARG A 1172 -3.94 -16.48 -17.19
C ARG A 1172 -4.18 -16.27 -18.67
N THR A 1173 -3.31 -15.49 -19.30
CA THR A 1173 -3.47 -15.06 -20.70
C THR A 1173 -3.62 -16.24 -21.67
N ASP A 1174 -2.88 -17.34 -21.47
CA ASP A 1174 -2.93 -18.48 -22.38
C ASP A 1174 -4.25 -19.27 -22.26
N ILE A 1175 -4.83 -19.33 -21.06
CA ILE A 1175 -6.16 -19.91 -20.82
C ILE A 1175 -7.24 -19.04 -21.46
N ILE A 1176 -7.20 -17.71 -21.24
CA ILE A 1176 -8.16 -16.76 -21.82
C ILE A 1176 -8.15 -16.86 -23.35
N LYS A 1177 -6.96 -16.78 -23.97
CA LYS A 1177 -6.81 -16.86 -25.43
C LYS A 1177 -7.35 -18.17 -26.00
N TYR A 1178 -7.05 -19.30 -25.35
CA TYR A 1178 -7.56 -20.58 -25.80
C TYR A 1178 -9.08 -20.61 -25.79
N VAL A 1179 -9.70 -20.21 -24.68
CA VAL A 1179 -11.16 -20.25 -24.53
C VAL A 1179 -11.85 -19.29 -25.50
N GLN A 1180 -11.35 -18.07 -25.67
CA GLN A 1180 -11.91 -17.11 -26.63
C GLN A 1180 -11.77 -17.56 -28.08
N ALA A 1181 -10.67 -18.22 -28.44
CA ALA A 1181 -10.44 -18.71 -29.79
C ALA A 1181 -11.29 -19.95 -30.10
N GLN A 1182 -11.39 -20.90 -29.15
CA GLN A 1182 -12.08 -22.17 -29.36
C GLN A 1182 -13.60 -22.08 -29.15
N TYR A 1183 -14.03 -21.18 -28.27
CA TYR A 1183 -15.42 -20.99 -27.85
C TYR A 1183 -15.82 -19.51 -27.92
N PRO A 1184 -15.85 -18.89 -29.12
CA PRO A 1184 -16.16 -17.47 -29.24
C PRO A 1184 -17.58 -17.17 -28.78
N ALA A 1185 -17.77 -16.09 -28.02
CA ALA A 1185 -19.11 -15.61 -27.70
C ALA A 1185 -19.73 -14.90 -28.91
N THR A 1186 -20.79 -15.49 -29.44
CA THR A 1186 -21.66 -14.92 -30.45
C THR A 1186 -23.09 -14.96 -29.93
N GLU A 1187 -23.99 -14.13 -30.48
CA GLU A 1187 -25.41 -14.11 -30.07
C GLU A 1187 -26.06 -15.50 -30.12
N GLN A 1188 -25.61 -16.38 -31.03
CA GLN A 1188 -26.13 -17.74 -31.21
C GLN A 1188 -25.54 -18.77 -30.23
N THR A 1189 -24.37 -18.51 -29.66
CA THR A 1189 -23.65 -19.44 -28.77
C THR A 1189 -23.77 -19.09 -27.30
N ILE A 1190 -24.19 -17.87 -26.99
CA ILE A 1190 -24.42 -17.41 -25.63
C ILE A 1190 -25.61 -18.16 -25.02
N VAL A 1191 -25.40 -18.74 -23.84
CA VAL A 1191 -26.42 -19.35 -23.01
C VAL A 1191 -26.66 -18.44 -21.81
N PRO A 1192 -27.72 -17.62 -21.81
CA PRO A 1192 -27.99 -16.70 -20.73
C PRO A 1192 -28.37 -17.44 -19.45
N LEU A 1193 -27.86 -16.97 -18.31
CA LEU A 1193 -28.19 -17.51 -16.99
C LEU A 1193 -29.50 -16.88 -16.46
N GLN A 1194 -30.32 -17.68 -15.78
CA GLN A 1194 -31.60 -17.24 -15.23
C GLN A 1194 -31.42 -16.16 -14.15
N SER A 1195 -30.42 -16.35 -13.29
CA SER A 1195 -30.05 -15.40 -12.24
C SER A 1195 -28.74 -14.69 -12.60
N PRO A 1196 -28.61 -13.38 -12.29
CA PRO A 1196 -27.33 -12.71 -12.36
C PRO A 1196 -26.30 -13.44 -11.50
N LEU A 1197 -25.21 -13.89 -12.13
CA LEU A 1197 -24.08 -14.47 -11.43
C LEU A 1197 -23.00 -13.39 -11.30
N ASP A 1198 -23.13 -12.56 -10.26
CA ASP A 1198 -22.17 -11.50 -9.92
C ASP A 1198 -21.12 -12.00 -8.93
N PHE A 1199 -20.22 -12.86 -9.41
CA PHE A 1199 -19.13 -13.35 -8.59
C PHE A 1199 -17.88 -12.48 -8.84
N ASN A 1200 -17.42 -11.80 -7.78
CA ASN A 1200 -16.29 -10.86 -7.78
C ASN A 1200 -16.48 -9.62 -8.68
N SER A 1201 -17.68 -9.04 -8.71
CA SER A 1201 -18.02 -7.88 -9.57
C SER A 1201 -17.98 -8.18 -11.08
N TYR A 1202 -18.00 -9.46 -11.46
CA TYR A 1202 -18.10 -9.88 -12.86
C TYR A 1202 -19.50 -10.41 -13.12
N GLN A 1203 -20.28 -9.68 -13.91
CA GLN A 1203 -21.57 -10.15 -14.38
C GLN A 1203 -21.39 -11.06 -15.60
N ILE A 1204 -21.55 -12.36 -15.40
CA ILE A 1204 -21.41 -13.35 -16.48
C ILE A 1204 -22.73 -13.88 -17.03
N GLN A 1205 -23.85 -13.26 -16.63
CA GLN A 1205 -25.21 -13.71 -16.99
C GLN A 1205 -25.38 -13.88 -18.51
N ASN A 1206 -24.85 -12.94 -19.30
CA ASN A 1206 -24.98 -12.91 -20.76
C ASN A 1206 -23.65 -13.15 -21.48
N ALA A 1207 -22.69 -13.81 -20.82
CA ALA A 1207 -21.33 -14.00 -21.34
C ALA A 1207 -20.88 -15.46 -21.30
N CYS A 1208 -21.79 -16.41 -21.06
CA CYS A 1208 -21.49 -17.83 -20.96
C CYS A 1208 -21.76 -18.54 -22.28
N VAL A 1209 -20.88 -19.44 -22.69
CA VAL A 1209 -21.02 -20.31 -23.88
C VAL A 1209 -20.95 -21.78 -23.47
N ALA A 1210 -21.67 -22.65 -24.17
CA ALA A 1210 -21.64 -24.09 -23.88
C ALA A 1210 -20.37 -24.73 -24.45
N VAL A 1211 -19.60 -25.41 -23.58
CA VAL A 1211 -18.39 -26.15 -23.96
C VAL A 1211 -18.62 -27.66 -24.01
N ARG A 1212 -19.62 -28.17 -23.27
CA ARG A 1212 -20.07 -29.56 -23.33
C ARG A 1212 -21.58 -29.64 -23.19
N THR A 1213 -22.17 -30.59 -23.92
CA THR A 1213 -23.54 -31.06 -23.69
C THR A 1213 -23.49 -32.37 -22.92
N ILE A 1214 -24.29 -32.47 -21.88
CA ILE A 1214 -24.40 -33.67 -21.05
C ILE A 1214 -25.66 -34.38 -21.51
N LYS A 1215 -25.49 -35.61 -22.00
CA LYS A 1215 -26.59 -36.48 -22.44
C LYS A 1215 -27.07 -37.37 -21.31
#